data_AF-A0A1M6T541-F1
#
_entry.id   AF-A0A1M6T541-F1
#
_cell.length_a   1.000
_cell.length_b   1.000
_cell.length_c   1.000
_cell.angle_alpha   90.00
_cell.angle_beta   90.00
_cell.angle_gamma   90.00
#
_symmetry.space_group_name_H-M   'P 1'
#
loop_
_entity.id
_entity.type
_entity.pdbx_description
1 polymer ?
#
loop_
_entity_poly.entity_id
_entity_poly.type
_entity_poly.pdbx_seq_one_letter_code
_entity_poly.pdbx_strand_id
1 'polypeptide(L)'
;MSTVSVFLTSYNHEKFLRESIESVLNQTYKDFELIISDDFSTDKSWDIIQSYQDERIIKIRHEKNLRKQLFYDKISQMRGKFIAVHHSDDIWEPTKLEKQVKIMENHSEYVACFTHAQLIDEDGNDFEPVDGSFYKGLFEKENRNRFEWLNYFFNEGNCLCHPSILIRKEAYEENRLLSYGLAQIPDFLMWVKLCLKDEIYIIQEKLTKFRLRENEKNTSGDRFETRIRSATEYYFLLSEYKMLKNQDDFLKVFPQAEEYNINGKLHTKYALAKICLDERKPKCYQFFALELLFELLNNPEDSKIIKQLYDYTFIDFVKETGEYDIFSAVSQEQLQNVTLFFDVGDGFSEELCIKKTSYLPSNGKFSFEFNITEYLKIKDIKQKIVSLRFDPCEGLFSICKIENVNFDGLVYTATPLNSSGSFNGYDTFLIPDPIYILEGDFKGGNIVISGSLYIMDNYKVAKEIALICTEKEALQSKYGNAQQEIYNTLTNRNKLQAQYENVLTDRNKLQAQYENVLTDRNKLQAQYENILTDRNKLQAQYENILTDRNKLQFEYENVLTDRNKFQAQYEDVLTDRNKLQFEYENVLTDRNKFQAQYEDVLTDKNKFQTLFEKTLIELKKCKDELDEIHSSKWWKMITKIKSLMGRRSLK
;
A
#
# COMPACT_ATOMS: atom_id res chain seq x y z
N MET A 1 2.88 -1.40 74.10
CA MET A 1 3.65 -0.92 72.94
C MET A 1 3.62 -2.06 71.93
N SER A 2 3.39 -1.77 70.65
CA SER A 2 3.34 -2.80 69.61
C SER A 2 4.69 -3.52 69.47
N THR A 3 4.68 -4.83 69.24
CA THR A 3 5.92 -5.61 69.05
C THR A 3 6.52 -5.39 67.66
N VAL A 4 5.69 -5.27 66.62
CA VAL A 4 6.12 -5.05 65.23
C VAL A 4 5.64 -3.69 64.73
N SER A 5 6.52 -2.95 64.06
CA SER A 5 6.14 -1.81 63.22
C SER A 5 6.26 -2.21 61.75
N VAL A 6 5.13 -2.25 61.04
CA VAL A 6 5.11 -2.47 59.60
C VAL A 6 5.18 -1.11 58.90
N PHE A 7 6.20 -0.90 58.06
CA PHE A 7 6.34 0.31 57.26
C PHE A 7 6.00 0.02 55.80
N LEU A 8 4.91 0.61 55.32
CA LEU A 8 4.39 0.45 53.96
C LEU A 8 4.66 1.74 53.16
N THR A 9 5.48 1.64 52.11
CA THR A 9 5.74 2.76 51.19
C THR A 9 4.74 2.79 50.04
N SER A 10 4.21 3.98 49.74
CA SER A 10 3.25 4.19 48.65
C SER A 10 3.66 5.33 47.72
N TYR A 11 3.65 5.06 46.41
CA TYR A 11 3.78 6.08 45.38
C TYR A 11 3.10 5.63 44.08
N ASN A 12 2.00 6.28 43.71
CA ASN A 12 1.27 6.02 42.46
C ASN A 12 0.86 4.55 42.24
N HIS A 13 0.35 3.90 43.29
CA HIS A 13 -0.03 2.47 43.30
C HIS A 13 -1.54 2.27 43.55
N GLU A 14 -2.42 3.14 43.04
CA GLU A 14 -3.88 3.05 43.20
C GLU A 14 -4.43 1.64 42.90
N LYS A 15 -3.88 0.95 41.89
CA LYS A 15 -4.29 -0.39 41.46
C LYS A 15 -4.05 -1.48 42.53
N PHE A 16 -2.95 -1.39 43.30
CA PHE A 16 -2.46 -2.49 44.15
C PHE A 16 -2.60 -2.21 45.64
N LEU A 17 -2.64 -0.93 46.02
CA LEU A 17 -2.47 -0.48 47.39
C LEU A 17 -3.51 -1.07 48.36
N ARG A 18 -4.76 -1.25 47.90
CA ARG A 18 -5.81 -1.85 48.73
C ARG A 18 -5.44 -3.28 49.14
N GLU A 19 -5.04 -4.11 48.18
CA GLU A 19 -4.65 -5.49 48.42
C GLU A 19 -3.43 -5.57 49.35
N SER A 20 -2.44 -4.72 49.13
CA SER A 20 -1.25 -4.60 50.00
C SER A 20 -1.62 -4.27 51.45
N ILE A 21 -2.44 -3.24 51.68
CA ILE A 21 -2.90 -2.85 53.03
C ILE A 21 -3.68 -3.99 53.70
N GLU A 22 -4.65 -4.59 52.99
CA GLU A 22 -5.45 -5.69 53.51
C GLU A 22 -4.58 -6.89 53.91
N SER A 23 -3.52 -7.20 53.14
CA SER A 23 -2.61 -8.31 53.43
C SER A 23 -1.88 -8.16 54.77
N VAL A 24 -1.58 -6.91 55.17
CA VAL A 24 -1.01 -6.59 56.48
C VAL A 24 -2.08 -6.64 57.58
N LEU A 25 -3.25 -6.02 57.36
CA LEU A 25 -4.30 -5.96 58.38
C LEU A 25 -4.84 -7.35 58.75
N ASN A 26 -4.84 -8.27 57.79
CA ASN A 26 -5.30 -9.65 57.92
C ASN A 26 -4.24 -10.64 58.45
N GLN A 27 -3.04 -10.18 58.82
CA GLN A 27 -2.03 -11.03 59.46
C GLN A 27 -2.58 -11.71 60.73
N THR A 28 -2.22 -12.97 60.96
CA THR A 28 -2.64 -13.76 62.15
C THR A 28 -2.05 -13.17 63.43
N TYR A 29 -0.83 -12.65 63.36
CA TYR A 29 -0.20 -11.88 64.43
C TYR A 29 -0.83 -10.48 64.53
N LYS A 30 -1.37 -10.12 65.70
CA LYS A 30 -2.16 -8.89 65.87
C LYS A 30 -1.43 -7.72 66.54
N ASP A 31 -0.29 -7.97 67.19
CA ASP A 31 0.42 -6.95 67.96
C ASP A 31 1.40 -6.13 67.09
N PHE A 32 0.84 -5.37 66.16
CA PHE A 32 1.59 -4.49 65.28
C PHE A 32 0.95 -3.12 65.11
N GLU A 33 1.75 -2.14 64.71
CA GLU A 33 1.30 -0.90 64.09
C GLU A 33 1.65 -0.88 62.61
N LEU A 34 0.80 -0.26 61.78
CA LEU A 34 1.01 -0.14 60.34
C LEU A 34 1.20 1.33 59.98
N ILE A 35 2.43 1.72 59.64
CA ILE A 35 2.75 3.05 59.16
C ILE A 35 2.69 3.04 57.64
N ILE A 36 1.77 3.81 57.06
CA ILE A 36 1.63 3.96 55.61
C ILE A 36 2.15 5.34 55.21
N SER A 37 3.20 5.36 54.39
CA SER A 37 3.90 6.57 53.96
C SER A 37 3.66 6.82 52.47
N ASP A 38 2.83 7.81 52.15
CA ASP A 38 2.56 8.26 50.77
C ASP A 38 3.59 9.30 50.32
N ASP A 39 4.35 8.96 49.29
CA ASP A 39 5.42 9.76 48.71
C ASP A 39 4.93 10.79 47.69
N PHE A 40 3.88 11.54 48.07
CA PHE A 40 3.24 12.54 47.24
C PHE A 40 2.66 11.94 45.96
N SER A 41 1.81 10.91 46.11
CA SER A 41 1.12 10.30 44.97
C SER A 41 0.19 11.29 44.29
N THR A 42 0.11 11.17 42.97
CA THR A 42 -0.76 11.98 42.09
C THR A 42 -2.01 11.22 41.64
N ASP A 43 -2.09 9.92 41.90
CA ASP A 43 -3.28 9.09 41.69
C ASP A 43 -4.13 9.01 42.98
N LYS A 44 -5.13 8.12 43.03
CA LYS A 44 -5.99 7.99 44.23
C LYS A 44 -5.35 7.18 45.38
N SER A 45 -4.04 6.93 45.37
CA SER A 45 -3.37 6.20 46.47
C SER A 45 -3.64 6.86 47.82
N TRP A 46 -3.52 8.18 47.91
CA TRP A 46 -3.78 8.90 49.16
C TRP A 46 -5.23 8.79 49.62
N ASP A 47 -6.19 8.89 48.71
CA ASP A 47 -7.62 8.75 49.03
C ASP A 47 -7.93 7.34 49.56
N ILE A 48 -7.31 6.31 48.97
CA ILE A 48 -7.40 4.93 49.45
C ILE A 48 -6.87 4.85 50.89
N ILE A 49 -5.68 5.38 51.18
CA ILE A 49 -5.09 5.38 52.52
C ILE A 49 -6.01 6.09 53.52
N GLN A 50 -6.58 7.23 53.14
CA GLN A 50 -7.49 8.00 53.99
C GLN A 50 -8.76 7.22 54.33
N SER A 51 -9.27 6.38 53.43
CA SER A 51 -10.52 5.64 53.62
C SER A 51 -10.49 4.63 54.79
N TYR A 52 -9.31 4.10 55.14
CA TYR A 52 -9.15 3.11 56.21
C TYR A 52 -9.39 3.69 57.62
N GLN A 53 -10.14 3.01 58.49
CA GLN A 53 -10.46 3.47 59.85
C GLN A 53 -9.82 2.60 60.96
N ASP A 54 -8.90 1.71 60.61
CA ASP A 54 -8.23 0.82 61.57
C ASP A 54 -7.27 1.61 62.49
N GLU A 55 -7.42 1.46 63.80
CA GLU A 55 -6.64 2.21 64.81
C GLU A 55 -5.14 1.86 64.81
N ARG A 56 -4.76 0.72 64.22
CA ARG A 56 -3.35 0.33 64.06
C ARG A 56 -2.65 1.16 62.98
N ILE A 57 -3.40 1.85 62.11
CA ILE A 57 -2.85 2.56 60.97
C ILE A 57 -2.42 3.98 61.35
N ILE A 58 -1.16 4.29 61.08
CA ILE A 58 -0.59 5.62 61.11
C ILE A 58 -0.37 6.08 59.67
N LYS A 59 -1.08 7.13 59.26
CA LYS A 59 -1.05 7.64 57.87
C LYS A 59 -0.12 8.84 57.78
N ILE A 60 0.82 8.81 56.85
CA ILE A 60 1.78 9.89 56.60
C ILE A 60 1.70 10.27 55.13
N ARG A 61 1.54 11.56 54.85
CA ARG A 61 1.67 12.12 53.50
C ARG A 61 2.84 13.08 53.45
N HIS A 62 3.66 12.97 52.42
CA HIS A 62 4.74 13.91 52.16
C HIS A 62 4.27 15.06 51.26
N GLU A 63 4.90 16.23 51.43
CA GLU A 63 4.58 17.45 50.66
C GLU A 63 5.23 17.45 49.26
N LYS A 64 6.17 16.53 49.01
CA LYS A 64 6.86 16.33 47.75
C LYS A 64 7.33 14.90 47.64
N ASN A 65 7.63 14.46 46.42
CA ASN A 65 8.23 13.15 46.19
C ASN A 65 9.69 13.13 46.68
N LEU A 66 9.96 12.34 47.71
CA LEU A 66 11.25 12.15 48.38
C LEU A 66 11.89 10.79 48.04
N ARG A 67 11.19 9.95 47.27
CA ARG A 67 11.60 8.60 46.88
C ARG A 67 11.90 7.73 48.10
N LYS A 68 12.94 6.91 48.04
CA LYS A 68 13.28 5.94 49.11
C LYS A 68 13.78 6.59 50.42
N GLN A 69 13.95 7.91 50.48
CA GLN A 69 14.41 8.61 51.69
C GLN A 69 13.36 8.62 52.82
N LEU A 70 12.11 8.24 52.52
CA LEU A 70 11.00 8.26 53.48
C LEU A 70 11.16 7.32 54.68
N PHE A 71 11.78 6.17 54.46
CA PHE A 71 11.88 5.14 55.49
C PHE A 71 12.84 5.54 56.62
N TYR A 72 13.93 6.23 56.28
CA TYR A 72 15.06 6.42 57.18
C TYR A 72 14.74 7.36 58.34
N ASP A 73 14.03 8.46 58.07
CA ASP A 73 13.67 9.45 59.09
C ASP A 73 12.59 8.94 60.07
N LYS A 74 11.96 7.81 59.76
CA LYS A 74 10.82 7.28 60.51
C LYS A 74 11.17 6.12 61.42
N ILE A 75 12.29 5.44 61.21
CA ILE A 75 12.68 4.28 62.04
C ILE A 75 12.72 4.64 63.53
N SER A 76 13.27 5.80 63.89
CA SER A 76 13.34 6.24 65.30
C SER A 76 11.96 6.42 65.95
N GLN A 77 10.93 6.76 65.16
CA GLN A 77 9.56 6.99 65.59
C GLN A 77 8.73 5.70 65.69
N MET A 78 9.19 4.61 65.08
CA MET A 78 8.54 3.30 65.14
C MET A 78 8.67 2.71 66.55
N ARG A 79 7.56 2.18 67.09
CA ARG A 79 7.47 1.69 68.48
C ARG A 79 7.82 0.21 68.60
N GLY A 80 7.80 -0.51 67.49
CA GLY A 80 8.09 -1.93 67.38
C GLY A 80 9.52 -2.27 67.77
N LYS A 81 9.68 -3.38 68.49
CA LYS A 81 10.96 -4.06 68.67
C LYS A 81 11.50 -4.56 67.33
N PHE A 82 10.60 -5.02 66.46
CA PHE A 82 10.91 -5.43 65.10
C PHE A 82 10.29 -4.47 64.09
N ILE A 83 11.01 -4.24 63.00
CA ILE A 83 10.55 -3.46 61.86
C ILE A 83 10.34 -4.44 60.70
N ALA A 84 9.17 -4.38 60.07
CA ALA A 84 8.88 -5.09 58.84
C ALA A 84 8.70 -4.06 57.72
N VAL A 85 9.28 -4.32 56.55
CA VAL A 85 9.13 -3.42 55.40
C VAL A 85 8.16 -4.04 54.40
N HIS A 86 7.22 -3.25 53.91
CA HIS A 86 6.28 -3.64 52.88
C HIS A 86 6.22 -2.57 51.78
N HIS A 87 5.91 -2.99 50.55
CA HIS A 87 5.70 -2.08 49.43
C HIS A 87 4.26 -2.20 48.96
N SER A 88 3.70 -1.08 48.52
CA SER A 88 2.28 -0.93 48.16
C SER A 88 1.81 -1.74 46.96
N ASP A 89 2.72 -2.37 46.21
CA ASP A 89 2.42 -3.27 45.10
C ASP A 89 2.57 -4.76 45.46
N ASP A 90 3.11 -5.09 46.62
CA ASP A 90 3.32 -6.47 47.06
C ASP A 90 2.20 -6.97 48.01
N ILE A 91 2.19 -8.28 48.28
CA ILE A 91 1.19 -8.92 49.18
C ILE A 91 1.90 -9.82 50.18
N TRP A 92 1.43 -9.88 51.43
CA TRP A 92 1.87 -10.87 52.41
C TRP A 92 0.88 -12.01 52.61
N GLU A 93 1.42 -13.21 52.83
CA GLU A 93 0.61 -14.35 53.28
C GLU A 93 0.20 -14.17 54.75
N PRO A 94 -0.98 -14.65 55.17
CA PRO A 94 -1.56 -14.32 56.48
C PRO A 94 -0.71 -14.69 57.71
N THR A 95 0.19 -15.67 57.58
CA THR A 95 1.01 -16.18 58.70
C THR A 95 2.43 -15.61 58.74
N LYS A 96 2.78 -14.69 57.84
CA LYS A 96 4.15 -14.16 57.70
C LYS A 96 4.69 -13.60 59.02
N LEU A 97 3.99 -12.62 59.61
CA LEU A 97 4.46 -11.95 60.83
C LEU A 97 4.54 -12.91 62.02
N GLU A 98 3.55 -13.79 62.19
CA GLU A 98 3.54 -14.78 63.29
C GLU A 98 4.78 -15.68 63.25
N LYS A 99 5.12 -16.19 62.07
CA LYS A 99 6.29 -17.06 61.88
C LYS A 99 7.59 -16.30 62.08
N GLN A 100 7.72 -15.10 61.50
CA GLN A 100 8.93 -14.31 61.63
C GLN A 100 9.19 -13.85 63.06
N VAL A 101 8.17 -13.36 63.78
CA VAL A 101 8.30 -12.97 65.19
C VAL A 101 8.70 -14.17 66.04
N LYS A 102 8.10 -15.36 65.81
CA LYS A 102 8.47 -16.58 66.53
C LYS A 102 9.95 -16.96 66.33
N ILE A 103 10.47 -16.85 65.11
CA ILE A 103 11.91 -17.09 64.85
C ILE A 103 12.76 -16.06 65.58
N MET A 104 12.45 -14.78 65.40
CA MET A 104 13.25 -13.68 65.96
C MET A 104 13.23 -13.62 67.49
N GLU A 105 12.17 -14.06 68.17
CA GLU A 105 12.14 -14.15 69.64
C GLU A 105 12.90 -15.36 70.18
N ASN A 106 12.88 -16.49 69.48
CA ASN A 106 13.55 -17.72 69.93
C ASN A 106 15.04 -17.77 69.57
N HIS A 107 15.49 -16.92 68.64
CA HIS A 107 16.86 -16.90 68.12
C HIS A 107 17.43 -15.48 68.16
N SER A 108 18.10 -15.14 69.27
CA SER A 108 18.73 -13.84 69.45
C SER A 108 19.92 -13.60 68.52
N GLU A 109 20.53 -14.67 67.99
CA GLU A 109 21.65 -14.62 67.03
C GLU A 109 21.26 -14.02 65.67
N TYR A 110 19.98 -14.12 65.29
CA TYR A 110 19.50 -13.55 64.05
C TYR A 110 19.08 -12.10 64.25
N VAL A 111 19.68 -11.21 63.46
CA VAL A 111 19.35 -9.78 63.45
C VAL A 111 18.19 -9.48 62.49
N ALA A 112 18.05 -10.29 61.44
CA ALA A 112 17.00 -10.18 60.44
C ALA A 112 16.51 -11.55 60.00
N CYS A 113 15.22 -11.62 59.68
CA CYS A 113 14.55 -12.78 59.15
C CYS A 113 13.85 -12.42 57.83
N PHE A 114 14.06 -13.22 56.80
CA PHE A 114 13.42 -13.13 55.50
C PHE A 114 12.49 -14.32 55.28
N THR A 115 11.72 -14.26 54.20
CA THR A 115 10.97 -15.41 53.68
C THR A 115 11.30 -15.57 52.20
N HIS A 116 11.03 -16.75 51.64
CA HIS A 116 10.92 -16.84 50.19
C HIS A 116 9.82 -15.93 49.67
N ALA A 117 9.91 -15.58 48.39
CA ALA A 117 8.90 -14.77 47.71
C ALA A 117 8.36 -15.52 46.48
N GLN A 118 7.04 -15.56 46.35
CA GLN A 118 6.35 -15.95 45.12
C GLN A 118 6.29 -14.73 44.20
N LEU A 119 6.53 -14.93 42.90
CA LEU A 119 6.35 -13.86 41.92
C LEU A 119 4.89 -13.84 41.47
N ILE A 120 4.33 -12.65 41.32
CA ILE A 120 2.98 -12.42 40.79
C ILE A 120 3.00 -11.38 39.68
N ASP A 121 2.06 -11.48 38.75
CA ASP A 121 1.85 -10.51 37.68
C ASP A 121 1.10 -9.24 38.17
N GLU A 122 0.82 -8.29 37.26
CA GLU A 122 0.07 -7.07 37.60
C GLU A 122 -1.38 -7.32 38.01
N ASP A 123 -1.94 -8.50 37.80
CA ASP A 123 -3.32 -8.83 38.18
C ASP A 123 -3.38 -9.71 39.45
N GLY A 124 -2.21 -10.10 39.97
CA GLY A 124 -2.07 -10.86 41.22
C GLY A 124 -2.02 -12.37 41.02
N ASN A 125 -1.93 -12.84 39.78
CA ASN A 125 -1.79 -14.26 39.49
C ASN A 125 -0.34 -14.68 39.68
N ASP A 126 -0.13 -15.93 40.07
CA ASP A 126 1.21 -16.51 40.17
C ASP A 126 1.91 -16.44 38.81
N PHE A 127 3.13 -15.90 38.83
CA PHE A 127 3.99 -15.76 37.67
C PHE A 127 5.19 -16.69 37.81
N GLU A 128 5.37 -17.57 36.83
CA GLU A 128 6.54 -18.46 36.75
C GLU A 128 7.52 -17.92 35.70
N PRO A 129 8.73 -17.48 36.11
CA PRO A 129 9.73 -17.00 35.17
C PRO A 129 10.21 -18.10 34.24
N VAL A 130 10.49 -17.71 33.00
CA VAL A 130 11.12 -18.58 31.99
C VAL A 130 12.50 -19.03 32.47
N ASP A 131 12.89 -20.26 32.14
CA ASP A 131 14.21 -20.78 32.47
C ASP A 131 15.32 -19.89 31.91
N GLY A 132 16.35 -19.62 32.73
CA GLY A 132 17.45 -18.71 32.39
C GLY A 132 17.14 -17.21 32.58
N SER A 133 15.91 -16.83 32.93
CA SER A 133 15.58 -15.43 33.26
C SER A 133 16.10 -15.03 34.65
N PHE A 134 16.35 -13.74 34.85
CA PHE A 134 16.92 -13.17 36.09
C PHE A 134 16.14 -13.56 37.36
N TYR A 135 14.81 -13.61 37.28
CA TYR A 135 13.95 -13.87 38.44
C TYR A 135 13.81 -15.37 38.78
N LYS A 136 14.29 -16.28 37.92
CA LYS A 136 14.14 -17.73 38.13
C LYS A 136 14.89 -18.17 39.39
N GLY A 137 14.15 -18.63 40.40
CA GLY A 137 14.72 -19.10 41.67
C GLY A 137 15.51 -18.03 42.43
N LEU A 138 15.28 -16.74 42.13
CA LEU A 138 16.05 -15.63 42.72
C LEU A 138 15.82 -15.54 44.23
N PHE A 139 14.57 -15.70 44.67
CA PHE A 139 14.16 -15.58 46.08
C PHE A 139 14.01 -16.92 46.82
N GLU A 140 14.44 -18.02 46.21
CA GLU A 140 14.35 -19.38 46.75
C GLU A 140 15.75 -19.88 47.12
N LYS A 141 16.34 -19.27 48.15
CA LYS A 141 17.70 -19.59 48.62
C LYS A 141 17.69 -20.27 49.98
N GLU A 142 18.55 -21.28 50.10
CA GLU A 142 18.84 -21.96 51.35
C GLU A 142 19.55 -21.05 52.36
N ASN A 143 19.42 -21.38 53.64
CA ASN A 143 20.14 -20.71 54.71
C ASN A 143 21.64 -20.95 54.64
N ARG A 144 22.40 -19.94 55.05
CA ARG A 144 23.87 -19.89 55.09
C ARG A 144 24.29 -19.08 56.31
N ASN A 145 25.52 -19.26 56.78
CA ASN A 145 26.07 -18.35 57.78
C ASN A 145 26.48 -17.00 57.13
N ARG A 146 26.73 -15.98 57.95
CA ARG A 146 27.01 -14.62 57.47
C ARG A 146 28.22 -14.54 56.51
N PHE A 147 29.26 -15.37 56.69
CA PHE A 147 30.44 -15.35 55.83
C PHE A 147 30.15 -15.93 54.44
N GLU A 148 29.39 -17.02 54.41
CA GLU A 148 28.88 -17.61 53.17
C GLU A 148 27.91 -16.66 52.45
N TRP A 149 27.09 -15.90 53.19
CA TRP A 149 26.27 -14.83 52.61
C TRP A 149 27.11 -13.72 51.98
N LEU A 150 28.14 -13.24 52.67
CA LEU A 150 29.06 -12.24 52.12
C LEU A 150 29.76 -12.75 50.85
N ASN A 151 30.16 -14.02 50.80
CA ASN A 151 30.72 -14.61 49.59
C ASN A 151 29.68 -14.66 48.45
N TYR A 152 28.47 -15.12 48.76
CA TYR A 152 27.38 -15.21 47.80
C TYR A 152 27.04 -13.84 47.22
N PHE A 153 26.85 -12.82 48.06
CA PHE A 153 26.54 -11.45 47.63
C PHE A 153 27.65 -10.86 46.76
N PHE A 154 28.91 -11.15 47.06
CA PHE A 154 30.04 -10.66 46.27
C PHE A 154 30.08 -11.28 44.85
N ASN A 155 29.68 -12.54 44.71
CA ASN A 155 29.79 -13.29 43.46
C ASN A 155 28.50 -13.30 42.62
N GLU A 156 27.37 -13.49 43.28
CA GLU A 156 26.06 -13.76 42.66
C GLU A 156 25.10 -12.55 42.78
N GLY A 157 25.42 -11.57 43.63
CA GLY A 157 24.61 -10.37 43.81
C GLY A 157 23.41 -10.57 44.76
N ASN A 158 22.41 -9.69 44.62
CA ASN A 158 21.24 -9.67 45.51
C ASN A 158 20.28 -10.83 45.21
N CYS A 159 19.87 -11.56 46.23
CA CYS A 159 18.87 -12.62 46.16
C CYS A 159 17.79 -12.52 47.25
N LEU A 160 17.76 -11.42 48.00
CA LEU A 160 16.83 -11.23 49.11
C LEU A 160 15.78 -10.19 48.75
N CYS A 161 14.52 -10.54 48.99
CA CYS A 161 13.38 -9.69 48.67
C CYS A 161 13.12 -8.71 49.81
N HIS A 162 13.30 -7.40 49.57
CA HIS A 162 13.08 -6.36 50.59
C HIS A 162 11.72 -6.43 51.33
N PRO A 163 10.56 -6.60 50.66
CA PRO A 163 9.27 -6.72 51.37
C PRO A 163 9.14 -8.02 52.20
N SER A 164 10.09 -8.96 52.13
CA SER A 164 10.04 -10.19 52.92
C SER A 164 10.68 -10.05 54.31
N ILE A 165 11.40 -8.96 54.59
CA ILE A 165 12.15 -8.80 55.84
C ILE A 165 11.28 -8.52 57.08
N LEU A 166 11.72 -9.07 58.21
CA LEU A 166 11.50 -8.60 59.58
C LEU A 166 12.88 -8.44 60.25
N ILE A 167 13.19 -7.27 60.80
CA ILE A 167 14.52 -6.94 61.34
C ILE A 167 14.42 -6.30 62.71
N ARG A 168 15.41 -6.53 63.59
CA ARG A 168 15.50 -5.85 64.89
C ARG A 168 15.67 -4.35 64.68
N LYS A 169 14.88 -3.53 65.37
CA LYS A 169 14.98 -2.07 65.26
C LYS A 169 16.39 -1.55 65.57
N GLU A 170 17.03 -2.11 66.59
CA GLU A 170 18.39 -1.74 67.03
C GLU A 170 19.43 -1.88 65.91
N ALA A 171 19.25 -2.84 64.98
CA ALA A 171 20.16 -3.03 63.86
C ALA A 171 20.23 -1.79 62.95
N TYR A 172 19.10 -1.11 62.74
CA TYR A 172 19.09 0.14 61.97
C TYR A 172 19.86 1.26 62.66
N GLU A 173 19.79 1.32 64.00
CA GLU A 173 20.40 2.38 64.81
C GLU A 173 21.91 2.15 64.99
N GLU A 174 22.32 0.90 65.24
CA GLU A 174 23.70 0.54 65.57
C GLU A 174 24.59 0.35 64.33
N ASN A 175 24.04 -0.20 63.24
CA ASN A 175 24.84 -0.61 62.09
C ASN A 175 24.90 0.41 60.95
N ARG A 176 24.31 1.60 61.11
CA ARG A 176 24.25 2.63 60.04
C ARG A 176 23.87 2.01 58.69
N LEU A 177 22.86 1.13 58.73
CA LEU A 177 22.42 0.33 57.60
C LEU A 177 21.93 1.17 56.43
N LEU A 178 21.48 2.38 56.73
CA LEU A 178 20.85 3.28 55.79
C LEU A 178 21.93 4.10 55.07
N SER A 179 21.93 4.00 53.75
CA SER A 179 22.81 4.77 52.87
C SER A 179 21.98 5.67 51.98
N TYR A 180 22.31 6.96 51.97
CA TYR A 180 21.70 7.94 51.08
C TYR A 180 22.39 7.91 49.70
N GLY A 181 21.64 8.27 48.65
CA GLY A 181 22.19 8.41 47.28
C GLY A 181 22.11 7.16 46.41
N LEU A 182 21.53 6.05 46.91
CA LEU A 182 21.29 4.83 46.15
C LEU A 182 19.83 4.75 45.69
N ALA A 183 19.61 4.25 44.48
CA ALA A 183 18.28 4.03 43.93
C ALA A 183 18.00 2.55 43.64
N GLN A 184 18.98 1.81 43.12
CA GLN A 184 18.76 0.44 42.61
C GLN A 184 18.99 -0.63 43.66
N ILE A 185 20.07 -0.53 44.43
CA ILE A 185 20.48 -1.56 45.39
C ILE A 185 20.60 -1.08 46.87
N PRO A 186 19.76 -0.14 47.37
CA PRO A 186 19.88 0.35 48.75
C PRO A 186 19.64 -0.75 49.80
N ASP A 187 18.69 -1.65 49.53
CA ASP A 187 18.40 -2.83 50.33
C ASP A 187 19.55 -3.83 50.29
N PHE A 188 20.13 -4.07 49.12
CA PHE A 188 21.24 -5.00 48.99
C PHE A 188 22.50 -4.54 49.73
N LEU A 189 22.82 -3.25 49.69
CA LEU A 189 23.91 -2.70 50.49
C LEU A 189 23.68 -2.95 51.99
N MET A 190 22.43 -2.83 52.44
CA MET A 190 22.06 -3.13 53.81
C MET A 190 22.26 -4.62 54.16
N TRP A 191 21.96 -5.55 53.25
CA TRP A 191 22.24 -6.99 53.44
C TRP A 191 23.73 -7.25 53.66
N VAL A 192 24.59 -6.64 52.85
CA VAL A 192 26.05 -6.76 53.01
C VAL A 192 26.49 -6.18 54.35
N LYS A 193 26.02 -4.98 54.71
CA LYS A 193 26.34 -4.35 56.00
C LYS A 193 25.90 -5.16 57.21
N LEU A 194 24.74 -5.82 57.13
CA LEU A 194 24.27 -6.73 58.18
C LEU A 194 25.19 -7.94 58.31
N CYS A 195 25.46 -8.65 57.21
CA CYS A 195 26.26 -9.88 57.25
C CYS A 195 27.75 -9.65 57.57
N LEU A 196 28.24 -8.40 57.52
CA LEU A 196 29.56 -8.06 58.08
C LEU A 196 29.65 -8.26 59.61
N LYS A 197 28.52 -8.28 60.32
CA LYS A 197 28.49 -8.31 61.79
C LYS A 197 27.55 -9.37 62.37
N ASP A 198 26.47 -9.68 61.68
CA ASP A 198 25.34 -10.38 62.27
C ASP A 198 24.81 -11.49 61.36
N GLU A 199 24.16 -12.49 61.95
CA GLU A 199 23.53 -13.59 61.22
C GLU A 199 22.13 -13.21 60.74
N ILE A 200 21.74 -13.73 59.57
CA ILE A 200 20.39 -13.59 59.03
C ILE A 200 19.78 -14.97 58.82
N TYR A 201 18.45 -15.03 58.82
CA TYR A 201 17.72 -16.28 58.59
C TYR A 201 16.66 -16.12 57.51
N ILE A 202 16.46 -17.15 56.68
CA ILE A 202 15.41 -17.23 55.67
C ILE A 202 14.46 -18.35 56.07
N ILE A 203 13.19 -18.01 56.32
CA ILE A 203 12.12 -18.99 56.40
C ILE A 203 11.89 -19.54 54.98
N GLN A 204 12.08 -20.85 54.82
CA GLN A 204 11.97 -21.58 53.54
C GLN A 204 10.49 -21.80 53.12
N GLU A 205 9.68 -20.73 53.22
CA GLU A 205 8.28 -20.70 52.84
C GLU A 205 7.98 -19.42 52.07
N LYS A 206 7.16 -19.52 51.03
CA LYS A 206 6.71 -18.39 50.20
C LYS A 206 5.64 -17.59 50.95
N LEU A 207 6.07 -16.68 51.82
CA LEU A 207 5.18 -15.88 52.67
C LEU A 207 5.03 -14.42 52.20
N THR A 208 5.70 -14.07 51.11
CA THR A 208 5.64 -12.77 50.44
C THR A 208 5.34 -13.00 48.96
N LYS A 209 4.45 -12.21 48.37
CA LYS A 209 4.22 -12.18 46.93
C LYS A 209 4.77 -10.88 46.37
N PHE A 210 5.80 -10.99 45.53
CA PHE A 210 6.49 -9.88 44.91
C PHE A 210 5.93 -9.61 43.52
N ARG A 211 5.47 -8.39 43.26
CA ARG A 211 4.79 -8.06 42.01
C ARG A 211 5.75 -7.61 40.93
N LEU A 212 5.72 -8.31 39.80
CA LEU A 212 6.38 -7.88 38.57
C LEU A 212 5.47 -6.93 37.81
N ARG A 213 6.00 -5.74 37.53
CA ARG A 213 5.33 -4.67 36.80
C ARG A 213 5.67 -4.77 35.32
N GLU A 214 4.68 -4.56 34.47
CA GLU A 214 4.88 -4.66 33.02
C GLU A 214 5.93 -3.66 32.52
N ASN A 215 6.63 -4.01 31.43
CA ASN A 215 7.61 -3.14 30.77
C ASN A 215 8.70 -2.63 31.73
N GLU A 216 9.19 -3.51 32.61
CA GLU A 216 10.28 -3.23 33.56
C GLU A 216 9.99 -2.06 34.50
N LYS A 217 8.72 -1.74 34.77
CA LYS A 217 8.33 -0.57 35.60
C LYS A 217 8.72 -0.68 37.08
N ASN A 218 9.12 -1.85 37.58
CA ASN A 218 9.72 -1.97 38.90
C ASN A 218 10.96 -1.06 39.01
N THR A 219 11.31 -0.62 40.21
CA THR A 219 12.53 0.19 40.41
C THR A 219 13.78 -0.56 39.95
N SER A 220 13.81 -1.88 40.18
CA SER A 220 14.87 -2.82 39.79
C SER A 220 14.80 -3.28 38.33
N GLY A 221 13.83 -2.80 37.54
CA GLY A 221 13.63 -3.28 36.17
C GLY A 221 14.83 -3.03 35.25
N ASP A 222 15.03 -3.94 34.31
CA ASP A 222 16.19 -4.00 33.42
C ASP A 222 16.13 -2.94 32.31
N ARG A 223 16.57 -1.73 32.68
CA ARG A 223 16.65 -0.56 31.79
C ARG A 223 18.08 -0.07 31.66
N PHE A 224 18.38 0.65 30.58
CA PHE A 224 19.70 1.21 30.30
C PHE A 224 20.24 2.04 31.48
N GLU A 225 19.45 2.99 32.00
CA GLU A 225 19.84 3.81 33.15
C GLU A 225 19.93 3.02 34.45
N THR A 226 19.14 1.94 34.60
CA THR A 226 19.24 1.02 35.74
C THR A 226 20.59 0.32 35.71
N ARG A 227 20.99 -0.25 34.56
CA ARG A 227 22.26 -0.98 34.41
C ARG A 227 23.46 -0.09 34.71
N ILE A 228 23.48 1.14 34.17
CA ILE A 228 24.53 2.12 34.43
C ILE A 228 24.60 2.47 35.91
N ARG A 229 23.45 2.83 36.51
CA ARG A 229 23.40 3.23 37.93
C ARG A 229 23.83 2.10 38.84
N SER A 230 23.33 0.87 38.60
CA SER A 230 23.72 -0.31 39.36
C SER A 230 25.23 -0.51 39.34
N ALA A 231 25.92 -0.36 38.21
CA ALA A 231 27.38 -0.50 38.17
C ALA A 231 28.10 0.45 39.14
N THR A 232 27.67 1.71 39.23
CA THR A 232 28.19 2.68 40.21
C THR A 232 27.83 2.31 41.64
N GLU A 233 26.58 1.90 41.89
CA GLU A 233 26.14 1.52 43.23
C GLU A 233 26.85 0.25 43.73
N TYR A 234 27.13 -0.73 42.85
CA TYR A 234 27.94 -1.91 43.17
C TYR A 234 29.37 -1.52 43.59
N TYR A 235 29.98 -0.54 42.94
CA TYR A 235 31.29 -0.01 43.37
C TYR A 235 31.23 0.56 44.81
N PHE A 236 30.16 1.29 45.17
CA PHE A 236 29.98 1.73 46.55
C PHE A 236 29.78 0.56 47.53
N LEU A 237 29.04 -0.47 47.12
CA LEU A 237 28.83 -1.67 47.93
C LEU A 237 30.13 -2.43 48.20
N LEU A 238 31.01 -2.54 47.20
CA LEU A 238 32.32 -3.20 47.37
C LEU A 238 33.18 -2.53 48.46
N SER A 239 33.00 -1.24 48.69
CA SER A 239 33.72 -0.52 49.74
C SER A 239 33.43 -1.04 51.14
N GLU A 240 32.26 -1.65 51.38
CA GLU A 240 31.94 -2.25 52.68
C GLU A 240 32.81 -3.48 52.98
N TYR A 241 33.26 -4.22 51.95
CA TYR A 241 34.16 -5.37 52.14
C TYR A 241 35.55 -4.96 52.65
N LYS A 242 35.95 -3.67 52.55
CA LYS A 242 37.16 -3.14 53.19
C LYS A 242 37.14 -3.29 54.72
N MET A 243 35.97 -3.51 55.32
CA MET A 243 35.80 -3.69 56.77
C MET A 243 36.23 -5.08 57.26
N LEU A 244 36.42 -6.05 56.37
CA LEU A 244 36.95 -7.39 56.71
C LEU A 244 38.46 -7.32 56.95
N LYS A 245 38.85 -6.89 58.16
CA LYS A 245 40.25 -6.70 58.56
C LYS A 245 40.89 -7.95 59.19
N ASN A 246 40.08 -8.82 59.79
CA ASN A 246 40.56 -10.06 60.38
C ASN A 246 40.81 -11.09 59.27
N GLN A 247 42.00 -11.68 59.24
CA GLN A 247 42.41 -12.64 58.21
C GLN A 247 41.53 -13.89 58.19
N ASP A 248 41.22 -14.48 59.35
CA ASP A 248 40.44 -15.71 59.43
C ASP A 248 39.01 -15.50 58.93
N ASP A 249 38.38 -14.39 59.33
CA ASP A 249 37.06 -14.02 58.82
C ASP A 249 37.09 -13.69 57.33
N PHE A 250 38.13 -13.01 56.86
CA PHE A 250 38.32 -12.74 55.44
C PHE A 250 38.43 -14.03 54.63
N LEU A 251 39.17 -15.03 55.11
CA LEU A 251 39.33 -16.34 54.46
C LEU A 251 38.04 -17.18 54.49
N LYS A 252 37.19 -17.03 55.52
CA LYS A 252 35.84 -17.63 55.50
C LYS A 252 34.95 -17.03 54.41
N VAL A 253 35.07 -15.72 54.16
CA VAL A 253 34.33 -15.04 53.07
C VAL A 253 34.96 -15.33 51.72
N PHE A 254 36.28 -15.37 51.62
CA PHE A 254 37.02 -15.55 50.37
C PHE A 254 38.04 -16.68 50.51
N PRO A 255 37.60 -17.96 50.47
CA PRO A 255 38.51 -19.09 50.58
C PRO A 255 39.60 -19.10 49.50
N GLN A 256 39.30 -18.57 48.31
CA GLN A 256 40.27 -18.43 47.23
C GLN A 256 41.45 -17.51 47.58
N ALA A 257 41.29 -16.61 48.56
CA ALA A 257 42.34 -15.71 48.99
C ALA A 257 43.52 -16.42 49.65
N GLU A 258 43.40 -17.72 49.97
CA GLU A 258 44.50 -18.53 50.49
C GLU A 258 45.73 -18.51 49.58
N GLU A 259 45.56 -18.30 48.26
CA GLU A 259 46.67 -18.13 47.32
C GLU A 259 47.58 -16.92 47.65
N TYR A 260 47.05 -15.92 48.37
CA TYR A 260 47.78 -14.74 48.83
C TYR A 260 48.20 -14.85 50.31
N ASN A 261 48.04 -16.02 50.93
CA ASN A 261 48.50 -16.28 52.28
C ASN A 261 49.96 -16.77 52.24
N ILE A 262 50.89 -15.92 52.62
CA ILE A 262 52.33 -16.21 52.55
C ILE A 262 52.86 -16.42 53.96
N ASN A 263 53.24 -17.66 54.26
CA ASN A 263 53.74 -18.07 55.58
C ASN A 263 52.78 -17.70 56.73
N GLY A 264 51.48 -17.85 56.51
CA GLY A 264 50.44 -17.58 57.51
C GLY A 264 50.04 -16.11 57.63
N LYS A 265 50.56 -15.22 56.77
CA LYS A 265 50.21 -13.79 56.75
C LYS A 265 49.55 -13.42 55.43
N LEU A 266 48.42 -12.73 55.53
CA LEU A 266 47.66 -12.21 54.40
C LEU A 266 47.27 -10.75 54.63
N HIS A 267 47.52 -9.90 53.63
CA HIS A 267 47.03 -8.53 53.63
C HIS A 267 45.64 -8.48 52.96
N THR A 268 44.57 -8.38 53.75
CA THR A 268 43.19 -8.56 53.27
C THR A 268 42.81 -7.61 52.11
N LYS A 269 43.19 -6.34 52.18
CA LYS A 269 42.92 -5.37 51.09
C LYS A 269 43.65 -5.72 49.79
N TYR A 270 44.86 -6.27 49.87
CA TYR A 270 45.63 -6.65 48.69
C TYR A 270 44.98 -7.88 48.04
N ALA A 271 44.69 -8.91 48.84
CA ALA A 271 43.98 -10.10 48.38
C ALA A 271 42.61 -9.75 47.78
N LEU A 272 41.83 -8.86 48.41
CA LEU A 272 40.56 -8.38 47.89
C LEU A 272 40.72 -7.69 46.52
N ALA A 273 41.73 -6.83 46.37
CA ALA A 273 42.00 -6.19 45.09
C ALA A 273 42.32 -7.24 44.01
N LYS A 274 43.18 -8.23 44.31
CA LYS A 274 43.52 -9.28 43.35
C LYS A 274 42.32 -10.15 42.96
N ILE A 275 41.43 -10.47 43.89
CA ILE A 275 40.16 -11.16 43.59
C ILE A 275 39.26 -10.33 42.66
N CYS A 276 39.21 -9.01 42.86
CA CYS A 276 38.41 -8.10 42.05
C CYS A 276 39.00 -7.81 40.65
N LEU A 277 40.28 -8.12 40.41
CA LEU A 277 40.92 -8.02 39.10
C LEU A 277 40.64 -9.20 38.15
N ASP A 278 39.94 -10.24 38.60
CA ASP A 278 39.52 -11.35 37.72
C ASP A 278 38.76 -10.80 36.49
N GLU A 279 39.19 -11.19 35.28
CA GLU A 279 38.62 -10.71 34.01
C GLU A 279 37.13 -11.03 33.84
N ARG A 280 36.61 -12.03 34.55
CA ARG A 280 35.19 -12.39 34.54
C ARG A 280 34.34 -11.44 35.39
N LYS A 281 34.97 -10.59 36.22
CA LYS A 281 34.27 -9.63 37.07
C LYS A 281 33.86 -8.38 36.28
N PRO A 282 32.75 -7.73 36.67
CA PRO A 282 32.35 -6.47 36.06
C PRO A 282 33.42 -5.39 36.21
N LYS A 283 33.50 -4.45 35.25
CA LYS A 283 34.49 -3.35 35.26
C LYS A 283 34.49 -2.52 36.56
N CYS A 284 33.36 -2.41 37.26
CA CYS A 284 33.29 -1.71 38.55
C CYS A 284 34.08 -2.41 39.67
N TYR A 285 34.22 -3.74 39.62
CA TYR A 285 35.09 -4.50 40.54
C TYR A 285 36.56 -4.23 40.23
N GLN A 286 36.93 -4.24 38.94
CA GLN A 286 38.29 -3.94 38.50
C GLN A 286 38.68 -2.50 38.88
N PHE A 287 37.76 -1.54 38.71
CA PHE A 287 37.98 -0.16 39.16
C PHE A 287 38.23 -0.07 40.66
N PHE A 288 37.39 -0.74 41.46
CA PHE A 288 37.57 -0.84 42.91
C PHE A 288 38.91 -1.46 43.29
N ALA A 289 39.36 -2.49 42.57
CA ALA A 289 40.65 -3.12 42.79
C ALA A 289 41.83 -2.17 42.55
N LEU A 290 41.81 -1.45 41.42
CA LEU A 290 42.88 -0.50 41.11
C LEU A 290 42.90 0.67 42.10
N GLU A 291 41.73 1.15 42.54
CA GLU A 291 41.66 2.13 43.62
C GLU A 291 42.26 1.59 44.93
N LEU A 292 41.94 0.35 45.32
CA LEU A 292 42.52 -0.28 46.50
C LEU A 292 44.04 -0.38 46.41
N LEU A 293 44.58 -0.83 45.28
CA LEU A 293 46.03 -0.93 45.07
C LEU A 293 46.71 0.44 45.10
N PHE A 294 46.06 1.45 44.51
CA PHE A 294 46.50 2.84 44.60
C PHE A 294 46.54 3.33 46.07
N GLU A 295 45.49 3.09 46.85
CA GLU A 295 45.44 3.43 48.28
C GLU A 295 46.58 2.76 49.06
N LEU A 296 46.83 1.47 48.80
CA LEU A 296 47.89 0.69 49.46
C LEU A 296 49.28 1.23 49.15
N LEU A 297 49.56 1.59 47.89
CA LEU A 297 50.85 2.18 47.51
C LEU A 297 51.09 3.56 48.12
N ASN A 298 50.02 4.34 48.37
CA ASN A 298 50.11 5.66 48.97
C ASN A 298 50.13 5.65 50.51
N ASN A 299 49.86 4.51 51.14
CA ASN A 299 50.05 4.32 52.57
C ASN A 299 51.44 3.71 52.83
N PRO A 300 52.35 4.41 53.53
CA PRO A 300 53.72 3.93 53.73
C PRO A 300 53.84 2.56 54.41
N GLU A 301 52.94 2.26 55.36
CA GLU A 301 52.95 0.98 56.07
C GLU A 301 52.41 -0.15 55.18
N ASP A 302 51.26 0.06 54.53
CA ASP A 302 50.67 -0.93 53.64
C ASP A 302 51.61 -1.23 52.45
N SER A 303 52.20 -0.19 51.84
CA SER A 303 53.16 -0.31 50.72
C SER A 303 54.37 -1.17 51.09
N LYS A 304 54.92 -0.96 52.30
CA LYS A 304 56.02 -1.79 52.81
C LYS A 304 55.59 -3.24 53.03
N ILE A 305 54.39 -3.47 53.58
CA ILE A 305 53.86 -4.81 53.82
C ILE A 305 53.65 -5.56 52.51
N ILE A 306 52.99 -4.95 51.51
CA ILE A 306 52.71 -5.63 50.24
C ILE A 306 53.99 -5.89 49.44
N LYS A 307 54.99 -5.01 49.51
CA LYS A 307 56.31 -5.27 48.91
C LYS A 307 57.02 -6.43 49.59
N GLN A 308 56.97 -6.52 50.92
CA GLN A 308 57.62 -7.60 51.66
C GLN A 308 56.94 -8.95 51.50
N LEU A 309 55.60 -8.98 51.45
CA LEU A 309 54.84 -10.22 51.31
C LEU A 309 54.79 -10.68 49.85
N TYR A 310 54.46 -9.78 48.92
CA TYR A 310 54.07 -10.14 47.54
C TYR A 310 55.05 -9.68 46.47
N ASP A 311 56.15 -9.04 46.86
CA ASP A 311 57.08 -8.33 45.97
C ASP A 311 56.44 -7.21 45.12
N TYR A 312 55.18 -6.85 45.40
CA TYR A 312 54.38 -5.91 44.62
C TYR A 312 54.90 -4.46 44.71
N THR A 313 55.01 -3.79 43.56
CA THR A 313 55.58 -2.45 43.41
C THR A 313 54.72 -1.52 42.55
N PHE A 314 55.16 -0.27 42.46
CA PHE A 314 54.68 0.67 41.46
C PHE A 314 54.76 0.13 40.02
N ILE A 315 55.76 -0.66 39.66
CA ILE A 315 55.89 -1.21 38.30
C ILE A 315 54.76 -2.18 37.99
N ASP A 316 54.39 -3.02 38.96
CA ASP A 316 53.27 -3.95 38.84
C ASP A 316 51.95 -3.19 38.68
N PHE A 317 51.75 -2.14 39.48
CA PHE A 317 50.57 -1.28 39.37
C PHE A 317 50.48 -0.55 38.02
N VAL A 318 51.59 -0.06 37.48
CA VAL A 318 51.63 0.54 36.13
C VAL A 318 51.23 -0.48 35.06
N LYS A 319 51.67 -1.73 35.19
CA LYS A 319 51.29 -2.80 34.27
C LYS A 319 49.78 -3.08 34.38
N GLU A 320 49.26 -3.29 35.59
CA GLU A 320 47.85 -3.60 35.82
C GLU A 320 46.93 -2.46 35.35
N THR A 321 47.28 -1.20 35.63
CA THR A 321 46.50 -0.04 35.14
C THR A 321 46.49 0.11 33.62
N GLY A 322 47.46 -0.46 32.91
CA GLY A 322 47.47 -0.56 31.45
C GLY A 322 46.80 -1.81 30.87
N GLU A 323 46.53 -2.82 31.71
CA GLU A 323 45.93 -4.10 31.32
C GLU A 323 44.39 -4.03 31.35
N TYR A 324 43.82 -3.35 32.34
CA TYR A 324 42.37 -3.27 32.53
C TYR A 324 41.79 -1.94 32.02
N ASP A 325 41.18 -1.95 30.83
CA ASP A 325 40.47 -0.77 30.28
C ASP A 325 39.09 -0.54 30.91
N ILE A 326 39.10 -0.09 32.16
CA ILE A 326 37.92 0.19 32.98
C ILE A 326 37.02 1.26 32.35
N PHE A 327 37.63 2.31 31.79
CA PHE A 327 36.90 3.46 31.27
C PHE A 327 36.52 3.31 29.80
N SER A 328 36.88 2.19 29.17
CA SER A 328 36.72 1.99 27.72
C SER A 328 37.42 3.12 26.94
N ALA A 329 38.61 3.51 27.42
CA ALA A 329 39.46 4.55 26.85
C ALA A 329 39.98 4.15 25.47
N VAL A 330 40.06 2.85 25.20
CA VAL A 330 40.32 2.31 23.86
C VAL A 330 38.98 1.91 23.25
N SER A 331 38.59 2.57 22.17
CA SER A 331 37.37 2.22 21.46
C SER A 331 37.49 0.83 20.81
N GLN A 332 36.35 0.15 20.59
CA GLN A 332 36.34 -1.11 19.83
C GLN A 332 36.94 -0.94 18.44
N GLU A 333 36.75 0.22 17.80
CA GLU A 333 37.34 0.54 16.50
C GLU A 333 38.87 0.69 16.53
N GLN A 334 39.47 0.84 17.71
CA GLN A 334 40.92 0.84 17.88
C GLN A 334 41.46 -0.54 18.29
N LEU A 335 40.61 -1.49 18.67
CA LEU A 335 41.01 -2.87 18.95
C LEU A 335 40.70 -3.73 17.71
N GLN A 336 41.72 -3.99 16.91
CA GLN A 336 41.59 -4.78 15.69
C GLN A 336 41.77 -6.26 16.02
N ASN A 337 40.77 -7.07 15.69
CA ASN A 337 40.95 -8.51 15.60
C ASN A 337 41.63 -8.81 14.28
N VAL A 338 42.87 -9.28 14.37
CA VAL A 338 43.74 -9.53 13.23
C VAL A 338 43.95 -11.03 13.13
N THR A 339 43.74 -11.57 11.95
CA THR A 339 43.84 -13.01 11.72
C THR A 339 44.79 -13.34 10.57
N LEU A 340 45.66 -14.32 10.80
CA LEU A 340 46.51 -14.92 9.78
C LEU A 340 46.10 -16.38 9.60
N PHE A 341 45.47 -16.68 8.47
CA PHE A 341 45.06 -18.03 8.08
C PHE A 341 46.15 -18.73 7.27
N PHE A 342 46.22 -20.04 7.43
CA PHE A 342 47.16 -20.91 6.72
C PHE A 342 46.41 -21.82 5.76
N ASP A 343 46.87 -21.90 4.52
CA ASP A 343 46.47 -22.94 3.58
C ASP A 343 47.62 -23.95 3.45
N VAL A 344 47.33 -25.21 3.75
CA VAL A 344 48.27 -26.34 3.67
C VAL A 344 47.94 -27.31 2.52
N GLY A 345 47.03 -26.93 1.62
CA GLY A 345 46.59 -27.70 0.45
C GLY A 345 45.09 -27.98 0.39
N ASP A 346 44.35 -27.71 1.48
CA ASP A 346 42.90 -27.95 1.61
C ASP A 346 42.09 -26.64 1.66
N GLY A 347 42.73 -25.48 1.50
CA GLY A 347 42.13 -24.15 1.65
C GLY A 347 42.23 -23.59 3.06
N PHE A 348 41.70 -22.38 3.26
CA PHE A 348 41.70 -21.69 4.56
C PHE A 348 40.60 -22.20 5.49
N SER A 349 40.92 -22.37 6.78
CA SER A 349 39.95 -22.78 7.82
C SER A 349 40.17 -22.04 9.14
N GLU A 350 39.10 -21.93 9.94
CA GLU A 350 39.15 -21.37 11.30
C GLU A 350 40.03 -22.19 12.26
N GLU A 351 40.24 -23.47 11.97
CA GLU A 351 41.10 -24.36 12.77
C GLU A 351 42.60 -24.09 12.54
N LEU A 352 42.94 -23.50 11.39
CA LEU A 352 44.30 -23.20 10.95
C LEU A 352 44.51 -21.69 10.80
N CYS A 353 44.50 -20.99 11.94
CA CYS A 353 44.79 -19.56 11.98
C CYS A 353 45.48 -19.11 13.29
N ILE A 354 46.19 -17.99 13.22
CA ILE A 354 46.60 -17.23 14.41
C ILE A 354 45.69 -16.00 14.49
N LYS A 355 44.89 -15.91 15.55
CA LYS A 355 44.09 -14.73 15.89
C LYS A 355 44.77 -13.92 16.99
N LYS A 356 44.74 -12.60 16.87
CA LYS A 356 45.18 -11.69 17.92
C LYS A 356 44.34 -10.41 17.93
N THR A 357 44.17 -9.82 19.10
CA THR A 357 43.66 -8.45 19.22
C THR A 357 44.83 -7.49 19.32
N SER A 358 44.81 -6.41 18.54
CA SER A 358 45.89 -5.43 18.50
C SER A 358 45.36 -4.01 18.48
N TYR A 359 46.06 -3.11 19.16
CA TYR A 359 45.72 -1.69 19.17
C TYR A 359 46.14 -1.00 17.86
N LEU A 360 45.18 -0.37 17.20
CA LEU A 360 45.39 0.52 16.07
C LEU A 360 45.44 1.97 16.58
N PRO A 361 46.61 2.63 16.52
CA PRO A 361 46.72 4.04 16.90
C PRO A 361 45.89 4.95 15.99
N SER A 362 45.56 6.14 16.48
CA SER A 362 44.76 7.13 15.74
C SER A 362 45.36 7.59 14.41
N ASN A 363 46.66 7.36 14.19
CA ASN A 363 47.31 7.63 12.91
C ASN A 363 47.08 6.54 11.85
N GLY A 364 46.33 5.48 12.21
CA GLY A 364 45.98 4.36 11.32
C GLY A 364 47.14 3.43 10.99
N LYS A 365 48.35 3.63 11.52
CA LYS A 365 49.51 2.79 11.20
C LYS A 365 49.53 1.54 12.05
N PHE A 366 49.73 0.38 11.41
CA PHE A 366 49.87 -0.89 12.10
C PHE A 366 51.15 -1.61 11.72
N SER A 367 51.62 -2.48 12.61
CA SER A 367 52.69 -3.44 12.38
C SER A 367 52.37 -4.71 13.17
N PHE A 368 52.00 -5.76 12.46
CA PHE A 368 51.55 -7.02 13.05
C PHE A 368 52.60 -8.10 12.84
N GLU A 369 53.14 -8.61 13.94
CA GLU A 369 54.06 -9.75 13.95
C GLU A 369 53.35 -11.07 14.27
N PHE A 370 53.70 -12.14 13.57
CA PHE A 370 53.20 -13.49 13.81
C PHE A 370 54.34 -14.50 13.79
N ASN A 371 54.43 -15.31 14.85
CA ASN A 371 55.39 -16.41 14.95
C ASN A 371 54.78 -17.70 14.37
N ILE A 372 55.03 -17.93 13.08
CA ILE A 372 54.49 -19.09 12.37
C ILE A 372 55.17 -20.37 12.87
N THR A 373 56.47 -20.33 13.17
CA THR A 373 57.23 -21.51 13.67
C THR A 373 56.61 -22.07 14.95
N GLU A 374 56.31 -21.21 15.90
CA GLU A 374 55.74 -21.60 17.19
C GLU A 374 54.34 -22.17 17.01
N TYR A 375 53.49 -21.53 16.19
CA TYR A 375 52.15 -22.02 15.91
C TYR A 375 52.15 -23.42 15.27
N LEU A 376 52.97 -23.62 14.23
CA LEU A 376 53.07 -24.92 13.55
C LEU A 376 53.54 -26.03 14.50
N LYS A 377 54.48 -25.71 15.42
CA LYS A 377 54.93 -26.65 16.46
C LYS A 377 53.81 -27.02 17.43
N ILE A 378 53.06 -26.03 17.93
CA ILE A 378 51.97 -26.25 18.88
C ILE A 378 50.86 -27.12 18.27
N LYS A 379 50.57 -26.93 16.98
CA LYS A 379 49.52 -27.67 16.25
C LYS A 379 50.01 -28.97 15.60
N ASP A 380 51.28 -29.35 15.75
CA ASP A 380 51.97 -30.47 15.08
C ASP A 380 51.74 -30.52 13.55
N ILE A 381 51.72 -29.36 12.90
CA ILE A 381 51.51 -29.24 11.45
C ILE A 381 52.85 -29.45 10.75
N LYS A 382 52.91 -30.44 9.85
CA LYS A 382 54.12 -30.82 9.08
C LYS A 382 53.98 -30.57 7.58
N GLN A 383 52.76 -30.26 7.14
CA GLN A 383 52.44 -29.90 5.78
C GLN A 383 53.11 -28.58 5.39
N LYS A 384 53.41 -28.45 4.11
CA LYS A 384 53.94 -27.20 3.54
C LYS A 384 52.83 -26.16 3.48
N ILE A 385 53.12 -24.92 3.85
CA ILE A 385 52.20 -23.79 3.65
C ILE A 385 52.20 -23.42 2.16
N VAL A 386 51.03 -23.46 1.55
CA VAL A 386 50.79 -23.13 0.13
C VAL A 386 50.58 -21.64 -0.03
N SER A 387 49.78 -21.04 0.86
CA SER A 387 49.52 -19.60 0.88
C SER A 387 49.11 -19.15 2.28
N LEU A 388 49.18 -17.85 2.53
CA LEU A 388 48.63 -17.23 3.74
C LEU A 388 47.52 -16.27 3.35
N ARG A 389 46.49 -16.20 4.19
CA ARG A 389 45.46 -15.16 4.13
C ARG A 389 45.59 -14.27 5.35
N PHE A 390 45.69 -12.97 5.13
CA PHE A 390 45.83 -11.97 6.15
C PHE A 390 44.60 -11.06 6.17
N ASP A 391 43.95 -11.03 7.33
CA ASP A 391 42.76 -10.23 7.60
C ASP A 391 43.17 -9.14 8.63
N PRO A 392 43.42 -7.88 8.19
CA PRO A 392 43.92 -6.83 9.07
C PRO A 392 42.90 -6.36 10.11
N CYS A 393 41.61 -6.59 9.88
CA CYS A 393 40.54 -6.35 10.84
C CYS A 393 39.32 -7.20 10.49
N GLU A 394 38.52 -7.55 11.50
CA GLU A 394 37.26 -8.28 11.36
C GLU A 394 36.08 -7.38 11.80
N GLY A 395 34.96 -7.42 11.08
CA GLY A 395 33.71 -6.74 11.42
C GLY A 395 33.66 -5.23 11.15
N LEU A 396 34.70 -4.66 10.55
CA LEU A 396 34.84 -3.21 10.34
C LEU A 396 34.97 -2.86 8.85
N PHE A 397 34.21 -1.85 8.40
CA PHE A 397 34.43 -1.25 7.09
C PHE A 397 35.74 -0.45 7.14
N SER A 398 36.64 -0.70 6.20
CA SER A 398 37.94 -0.06 6.22
C SER A 398 38.51 0.14 4.83
N ILE A 399 39.45 1.08 4.74
CA ILE A 399 40.40 1.16 3.65
C ILE A 399 41.77 0.78 4.18
N CYS A 400 42.45 -0.12 3.49
CA CYS A 400 43.70 -0.70 3.95
C CYS A 400 44.78 -0.51 2.89
N LYS A 401 46.00 -0.25 3.34
CA LYS A 401 47.18 -0.24 2.51
C LYS A 401 48.24 -1.09 3.18
N ILE A 402 48.59 -2.20 2.56
CA ILE A 402 49.77 -2.98 2.97
C ILE A 402 51.01 -2.27 2.44
N GLU A 403 51.90 -1.85 3.34
CA GLU A 403 53.13 -1.14 2.99
C GLU A 403 54.32 -2.10 2.89
N ASN A 404 54.37 -3.12 3.75
CA ASN A 404 55.43 -4.11 3.75
C ASN A 404 54.96 -5.43 4.35
N VAL A 405 55.36 -6.53 3.71
CA VAL A 405 55.23 -7.89 4.26
C VAL A 405 56.63 -8.49 4.28
N ASN A 406 57.16 -8.70 5.48
CA ASN A 406 58.49 -9.27 5.67
C ASN A 406 58.37 -10.63 6.35
N PHE A 407 58.88 -11.68 5.74
CA PHE A 407 58.97 -13.02 6.32
C PHE A 407 60.44 -13.44 6.38
N ASP A 408 61.00 -13.57 7.58
CA ASP A 408 62.41 -13.88 7.86
C ASP A 408 63.42 -13.08 7.01
N GLY A 409 63.14 -11.79 6.77
CA GLY A 409 64.00 -10.88 6.01
C GLY A 409 63.69 -10.82 4.51
N LEU A 410 62.82 -11.68 3.99
CA LEU A 410 62.36 -11.66 2.59
C LEU A 410 61.05 -10.86 2.47
N VAL A 411 60.93 -10.07 1.40
CA VAL A 411 59.75 -9.22 1.16
C VAL A 411 58.77 -9.94 0.23
N TYR A 412 57.50 -9.97 0.63
CA TYR A 412 56.40 -10.58 -0.13
C TYR A 412 55.37 -9.52 -0.54
N THR A 413 54.54 -9.85 -1.53
CA THR A 413 53.42 -9.00 -1.96
C THR A 413 52.13 -9.50 -1.35
N ALA A 414 51.29 -8.56 -0.91
CA ALA A 414 49.93 -8.84 -0.49
C ALA A 414 48.94 -8.39 -1.56
N THR A 415 48.10 -9.32 -2.01
CA THR A 415 47.08 -9.06 -3.03
C THR A 415 45.71 -9.02 -2.37
N PRO A 416 44.93 -7.93 -2.48
CA PRO A 416 43.60 -7.88 -1.90
C PRO A 416 42.65 -8.82 -2.65
N LEU A 417 41.89 -9.65 -1.92
CA LEU A 417 40.97 -10.63 -2.51
C LEU A 417 39.59 -10.05 -2.80
N ASN A 418 39.05 -9.29 -1.86
CA ASN A 418 37.67 -8.78 -1.87
C ASN A 418 37.62 -7.24 -1.95
N SER A 419 38.68 -6.62 -2.46
CA SER A 419 38.70 -5.19 -2.73
C SER A 419 37.79 -4.84 -3.91
N SER A 420 37.07 -3.74 -3.77
CA SER A 420 36.25 -3.12 -4.81
C SER A 420 37.05 -2.20 -5.74
N GLY A 421 38.30 -1.90 -5.40
CA GLY A 421 39.20 -1.02 -6.14
C GLY A 421 40.25 -0.39 -5.23
N SER A 422 41.15 0.40 -5.83
CA SER A 422 42.17 1.14 -5.09
C SER A 422 42.09 2.64 -5.36
N PHE A 423 42.30 3.45 -4.31
CA PHE A 423 42.30 4.91 -4.37
C PHE A 423 43.49 5.45 -3.57
N ASN A 424 44.33 6.29 -4.20
CA ASN A 424 45.56 6.83 -3.60
C ASN A 424 46.49 5.76 -2.96
N GLY A 425 46.49 4.55 -3.52
CA GLY A 425 47.28 3.42 -3.01
C GLY A 425 46.70 2.71 -1.79
N TYR A 426 45.44 2.98 -1.43
CA TYR A 426 44.66 2.21 -0.47
C TYR A 426 43.64 1.33 -1.20
N ASP A 427 43.51 0.08 -0.79
CA ASP A 427 42.46 -0.83 -1.22
C ASP A 427 41.16 -0.52 -0.45
N THR A 428 40.05 -0.51 -1.17
CA THR A 428 38.73 -0.15 -0.63
C THR A 428 37.83 -1.38 -0.58
N PHE A 429 37.26 -1.66 0.59
CA PHE A 429 36.43 -2.84 0.82
C PHE A 429 34.96 -2.42 1.05
N LEU A 430 34.03 -3.03 0.31
CA LEU A 430 32.58 -2.76 0.42
C LEU A 430 31.87 -3.72 1.38
N ILE A 431 32.62 -4.58 2.05
CA ILE A 431 32.17 -5.44 3.13
C ILE A 431 33.07 -5.22 4.34
N PRO A 432 32.56 -5.36 5.57
CA PRO A 432 33.44 -5.54 6.71
C PRO A 432 34.25 -6.82 6.48
N ASP A 433 35.51 -6.87 6.90
CA ASP A 433 36.48 -7.97 6.65
C ASP A 433 37.34 -7.78 5.38
N PRO A 434 38.27 -6.81 5.34
CA PRO A 434 39.31 -6.79 4.31
C PRO A 434 40.14 -8.08 4.31
N ILE A 435 40.37 -8.65 3.13
CA ILE A 435 41.13 -9.90 2.97
C ILE A 435 42.30 -9.67 2.02
N TYR A 436 43.49 -10.08 2.44
CA TYR A 436 44.70 -10.12 1.63
C TYR A 436 45.21 -11.55 1.49
N ILE A 437 45.61 -11.93 0.28
CA ILE A 437 46.33 -13.17 0.02
C ILE A 437 47.81 -12.88 -0.15
N LEU A 438 48.62 -13.68 0.52
CA LEU A 438 50.07 -13.69 0.43
C LEU A 438 50.46 -14.99 -0.28
N GLU A 439 50.98 -14.89 -1.49
CA GLU A 439 51.51 -16.03 -2.24
C GLU A 439 53.03 -16.10 -2.07
N GLY A 440 53.55 -17.29 -1.74
CA GLY A 440 54.97 -17.43 -1.44
C GLY A 440 55.36 -18.81 -0.88
N ASP A 441 56.66 -19.10 -0.86
CA ASP A 441 57.20 -20.32 -0.21
C ASP A 441 57.35 -20.09 1.30
N PHE A 442 56.24 -20.10 2.04
CA PHE A 442 56.25 -19.93 3.49
C PHE A 442 56.65 -21.23 4.20
N LYS A 443 57.51 -21.12 5.22
CA LYS A 443 57.95 -22.22 6.10
C LYS A 443 57.74 -21.81 7.55
N GLY A 444 58.33 -22.54 8.50
CA GLY A 444 58.49 -22.00 9.85
C GLY A 444 59.37 -20.75 9.81
N GLY A 445 58.85 -19.62 10.29
CA GLY A 445 59.54 -18.34 10.41
C GLY A 445 58.68 -17.32 11.16
N ASN A 446 59.10 -16.05 11.16
CA ASN A 446 58.31 -14.92 11.64
C ASN A 446 57.88 -14.05 10.45
N ILE A 447 56.60 -13.67 10.42
CA ILE A 447 56.08 -12.70 9.44
C ILE A 447 55.68 -11.40 10.14
N VAL A 448 56.10 -10.27 9.57
CA VAL A 448 55.72 -8.92 9.98
C VAL A 448 54.99 -8.25 8.82
N ILE A 449 53.74 -7.88 9.05
CA ILE A 449 52.89 -7.19 8.07
C ILE A 449 52.61 -5.79 8.61
N SER A 450 53.06 -4.76 7.89
CA SER A 450 52.87 -3.37 8.29
C SER A 450 52.15 -2.58 7.20
N GLY A 451 51.36 -1.60 7.63
CA GLY A 451 50.55 -0.82 6.72
C GLY A 451 49.79 0.30 7.41
N SER A 452 48.84 0.84 6.66
CA SER A 452 47.91 1.86 7.13
C SER A 452 46.48 1.35 6.96
N LEU A 453 45.68 1.42 8.02
CA LEU A 453 44.28 1.02 8.09
C LEU A 453 43.45 2.21 8.58
N TYR A 454 42.43 2.58 7.83
CA TYR A 454 41.47 3.60 8.26
C TYR A 454 40.10 2.96 8.37
N ILE A 455 39.57 2.96 9.60
CA ILE A 455 38.23 2.48 9.89
C ILE A 455 37.23 3.55 9.45
N MET A 456 36.25 3.11 8.67
CA MET A 456 35.13 3.91 8.25
C MET A 456 34.02 3.79 9.29
N ASP A 457 33.24 4.85 9.47
CA ASP A 457 32.09 4.84 10.38
C ASP A 457 31.05 3.81 9.90
N ASN A 458 31.00 2.66 10.57
CA ASN A 458 30.14 1.52 10.24
C ASN A 458 28.66 1.93 10.15
N TYR A 459 28.20 2.83 11.03
CA TYR A 459 26.81 3.28 11.01
C TYR A 459 26.51 4.14 9.79
N LYS A 460 27.40 5.05 9.42
CA LYS A 460 27.23 5.85 8.20
C LYS A 460 27.23 4.99 6.96
N VAL A 461 28.18 4.06 6.83
CA VAL A 461 28.25 3.17 5.65
C VAL A 461 27.01 2.27 5.57
N ALA A 462 26.61 1.63 6.68
CA ALA A 462 25.41 0.80 6.73
C ALA A 462 24.13 1.59 6.42
N LYS A 463 24.02 2.83 6.90
CA LYS A 463 22.88 3.71 6.63
C LYS A 463 22.78 4.09 5.15
N GLU A 464 23.90 4.43 4.51
CA GLU A 464 23.93 4.71 3.07
C GLU A 464 23.57 3.47 2.24
N ILE A 465 24.11 2.29 2.60
CA ILE A 465 23.73 1.03 1.95
C ILE A 465 22.23 0.76 2.12
N ALA A 466 21.67 0.94 3.33
CA ALA A 466 20.25 0.75 3.58
C ALA A 466 19.38 1.72 2.77
N LEU A 467 19.81 2.97 2.62
CA LEU A 467 19.13 3.96 1.78
C LEU A 467 19.10 3.51 0.31
N ILE A 468 20.25 3.10 -0.23
CA ILE A 468 20.36 2.60 -1.61
C ILE A 468 19.50 1.34 -1.82
N CYS A 469 19.49 0.41 -0.85
CA CYS A 469 18.64 -0.77 -0.91
C CYS A 469 17.15 -0.40 -0.93
N THR A 470 16.73 0.55 -0.10
CA THR A 470 15.35 1.05 -0.07
C THR A 470 14.97 1.70 -1.42
N GLU A 471 15.86 2.51 -2.00
CA GLU A 471 15.64 3.11 -3.33
C GLU A 471 15.53 2.04 -4.43
N LYS A 472 16.36 1.00 -4.37
CA LYS A 472 16.32 -0.13 -5.31
C LYS A 472 14.98 -0.88 -5.21
N GLU A 473 14.50 -1.20 -4.02
CA GLU A 473 13.22 -1.86 -3.81
C GLU A 473 12.04 -1.01 -4.33
N ALA A 474 12.08 0.30 -4.06
CA ALA A 474 11.08 1.23 -4.58
C ALA A 474 11.08 1.28 -6.13
N LEU A 475 12.26 1.25 -6.77
CA LEU A 475 12.38 1.19 -8.22
C LEU A 475 11.88 -0.15 -8.79
N GLN A 476 12.18 -1.27 -8.14
CA GLN A 476 11.67 -2.59 -8.54
C GLN A 476 10.15 -2.66 -8.46
N SER A 477 9.55 -2.12 -7.40
CA SER A 477 8.08 -2.02 -7.27
C SER A 477 7.46 -1.17 -8.38
N LYS A 478 8.04 0.02 -8.66
CA LYS A 478 7.59 0.86 -9.79
C LYS A 478 7.68 0.14 -11.13
N TYR A 479 8.77 -0.59 -11.37
CA TYR A 479 8.95 -1.38 -12.59
C TYR A 479 7.87 -2.46 -12.72
N GLY A 480 7.58 -3.21 -11.64
CA GLY A 480 6.51 -4.21 -11.64
C GLY A 480 5.12 -3.63 -11.92
N ASN A 481 4.79 -2.48 -11.32
CA ASN A 481 3.52 -1.78 -11.57
C ASN A 481 3.40 -1.34 -13.04
N ALA A 482 4.46 -0.79 -13.62
CA ALA A 482 4.47 -0.38 -15.03
C ALA A 482 4.26 -1.58 -15.97
N GLN A 483 4.85 -2.75 -15.67
CA GLN A 483 4.61 -3.97 -16.44
C GLN A 483 3.14 -4.40 -16.40
N GLN A 484 2.49 -4.31 -15.23
CA GLN A 484 1.08 -4.65 -15.08
C GLN A 484 0.16 -3.68 -15.83
N GLU A 485 0.46 -2.39 -15.82
CA GLU A 485 -0.28 -1.38 -16.61
C GLU A 485 -0.17 -1.63 -18.11
N ILE A 486 1.03 -1.99 -18.60
CA ILE A 486 1.24 -2.37 -20.00
C ILE A 486 0.40 -3.60 -20.36
N TYR A 487 0.40 -4.64 -19.52
CA TYR A 487 -0.41 -5.84 -19.73
C TYR A 487 -1.91 -5.54 -19.80
N ASN A 488 -2.42 -4.73 -18.87
CA ASN A 488 -3.82 -4.32 -18.84
C ASN A 488 -4.19 -3.51 -20.10
N THR A 489 -3.31 -2.60 -20.52
CA THR A 489 -3.49 -1.79 -21.73
C THR A 489 -3.53 -2.64 -22.99
N LEU A 490 -2.63 -3.62 -23.13
CA LEU A 490 -2.62 -4.58 -24.24
C LEU A 490 -3.91 -5.41 -24.27
N THR A 491 -4.36 -5.87 -23.11
CA THR A 491 -5.62 -6.63 -22.99
C THR A 491 -6.82 -5.82 -23.45
N ASN A 492 -6.91 -4.55 -23.02
CA ASN A 492 -7.97 -3.64 -23.44
C ASN A 492 -7.90 -3.31 -24.93
N ARG A 493 -6.69 -3.10 -25.48
CA ARG A 493 -6.48 -2.92 -26.92
C ARG A 493 -7.01 -4.11 -27.72
N ASN A 494 -6.74 -5.34 -27.28
CA ASN A 494 -7.21 -6.54 -27.96
C ASN A 494 -8.74 -6.67 -27.92
N LYS A 495 -9.38 -6.32 -26.79
CA LYS A 495 -10.84 -6.25 -26.70
C LYS A 495 -11.43 -5.22 -27.67
N LEU A 496 -10.83 -4.03 -27.73
CA LEU A 496 -11.27 -2.97 -28.65
C LEU A 496 -11.09 -3.37 -30.12
N GLN A 497 -10.00 -4.06 -30.44
CA GLN A 497 -9.75 -4.63 -31.77
C GLN A 497 -10.85 -5.61 -32.19
N ALA A 498 -11.23 -6.53 -31.29
CA ALA A 498 -12.32 -7.47 -31.56
C ALA A 498 -13.68 -6.75 -31.76
N GLN A 499 -13.96 -5.70 -30.99
CA GLN A 499 -15.15 -4.88 -31.18
C GLN A 499 -15.14 -4.15 -32.54
N TYR A 500 -13.99 -3.62 -32.95
CA TYR A 500 -13.82 -2.97 -34.24
C TYR A 500 -14.09 -3.94 -35.40
N GLU A 501 -13.61 -5.19 -35.31
CA GLU A 501 -13.87 -6.22 -36.32
C GLU A 501 -15.36 -6.59 -36.45
N ASN A 502 -16.09 -6.62 -35.33
CA ASN A 502 -17.54 -6.81 -35.34
C ASN A 502 -18.26 -5.64 -36.04
N VAL A 503 -17.89 -4.39 -35.72
CA VAL A 503 -18.46 -3.20 -36.38
C VAL A 503 -18.17 -3.21 -37.89
N LEU A 504 -16.95 -3.60 -38.28
CA LEU A 504 -16.59 -3.71 -39.69
C LEU A 504 -17.46 -4.76 -40.41
N THR A 505 -17.73 -5.88 -39.75
CA THR A 505 -18.61 -6.95 -40.25
C THR A 505 -20.03 -6.44 -40.44
N ASP A 506 -20.59 -5.73 -39.47
CA ASP A 506 -21.96 -5.20 -39.56
C ASP A 506 -22.07 -4.09 -40.60
N ARG A 507 -21.05 -3.23 -40.74
CA ARG A 507 -20.96 -2.26 -41.84
C ARG A 507 -21.03 -2.95 -43.20
N ASN A 508 -20.31 -4.06 -43.39
CA ASN A 508 -20.30 -4.80 -44.65
C ASN A 508 -21.68 -5.45 -44.92
N LYS A 509 -22.37 -5.95 -43.90
CA LYS A 509 -23.76 -6.44 -44.05
C LYS A 509 -24.71 -5.31 -44.47
N LEU A 510 -24.60 -4.14 -43.83
CA LEU A 510 -25.43 -2.98 -44.15
C LEU A 510 -25.17 -2.49 -45.58
N GLN A 511 -23.91 -2.50 -46.02
CA GLN A 511 -23.52 -2.19 -47.39
C GLN A 511 -24.21 -3.13 -48.39
N ALA A 512 -24.20 -4.44 -48.14
CA ALA A 512 -24.88 -5.41 -49.00
C ALA A 512 -26.41 -5.20 -49.02
N GLN A 513 -27.02 -4.86 -47.89
CA GLN A 513 -28.44 -4.50 -47.84
C GLN A 513 -28.74 -3.24 -48.65
N TYR A 514 -27.89 -2.22 -48.55
CA TYR A 514 -28.02 -1.00 -49.33
C TYR A 514 -27.96 -1.26 -50.84
N GLU A 515 -27.06 -2.14 -51.29
CA GLU A 515 -26.95 -2.54 -52.70
C GLU A 515 -28.20 -3.28 -53.22
N ASN A 516 -28.84 -4.10 -52.38
CA ASN A 516 -30.13 -4.72 -52.70
C ASN A 516 -31.23 -3.67 -52.87
N VAL A 517 -31.34 -2.71 -51.93
CA VAL A 517 -32.31 -1.61 -52.02
C VAL A 517 -32.09 -0.78 -53.27
N LEU A 518 -30.83 -0.49 -53.61
CA LEU A 518 -30.49 0.25 -54.83
C LEU A 518 -30.95 -0.50 -56.09
N THR A 519 -30.80 -1.81 -56.10
CA THR A 519 -31.24 -2.69 -57.18
C THR A 519 -32.77 -2.67 -57.32
N ASP A 520 -33.50 -2.79 -56.21
CA ASP A 520 -34.97 -2.74 -56.22
C ASP A 520 -35.49 -1.37 -56.62
N ARG A 521 -34.83 -0.28 -56.20
CA ARG A 521 -35.11 1.08 -56.68
C ARG A 521 -34.98 1.18 -58.19
N ASN A 522 -33.92 0.61 -58.77
CA ASN A 522 -33.70 0.63 -60.21
C ASN A 522 -34.76 -0.18 -60.96
N LYS A 523 -35.18 -1.34 -60.43
CA LYS A 523 -36.31 -2.10 -61.00
C LYS A 523 -37.60 -1.29 -60.99
N LEU A 524 -37.90 -0.63 -59.86
CA LEU A 524 -39.11 0.19 -59.72
C LEU A 524 -39.08 1.39 -60.68
N GLN A 525 -37.90 2.00 -60.87
CA GLN A 525 -37.71 3.06 -61.84
C GLN A 525 -37.98 2.59 -63.28
N ALA A 526 -37.48 1.42 -63.67
CA ALA A 526 -37.77 0.85 -64.99
C ALA A 526 -39.28 0.55 -65.18
N GLN A 527 -39.95 0.05 -64.13
CA GLN A 527 -41.41 -0.14 -64.15
C GLN A 527 -42.15 1.19 -64.33
N TYR A 528 -41.72 2.24 -63.63
CA TYR A 528 -42.28 3.58 -63.75
C TYR A 528 -42.13 4.13 -65.19
N GLU A 529 -40.97 3.94 -65.82
CA GLU A 529 -40.72 4.36 -67.21
C GLU A 529 -41.62 3.61 -68.21
N ASN A 530 -41.88 2.32 -67.99
CA ASN A 530 -42.84 1.55 -68.78
C ASN A 530 -44.27 2.09 -68.63
N ILE A 531 -44.72 2.35 -67.40
CA ILE A 531 -46.03 2.95 -67.13
C ILE A 531 -46.16 4.31 -67.81
N LEU A 532 -45.12 5.15 -67.74
CA LEU A 532 -45.09 6.45 -68.40
C LEU A 532 -45.23 6.32 -69.92
N THR A 533 -44.55 5.32 -70.50
CA THR A 533 -44.65 5.00 -71.93
C THR A 533 -46.07 4.59 -72.31
N ASP A 534 -46.69 3.70 -71.55
CA ASP A 534 -48.06 3.26 -71.82
C ASP A 534 -49.08 4.39 -71.62
N ARG A 535 -48.89 5.27 -70.63
CA ARG A 535 -49.68 6.50 -70.46
C ARG A 535 -49.62 7.37 -71.72
N ASN A 536 -48.43 7.56 -72.28
CA ASN A 536 -48.24 8.38 -73.47
C ASN A 536 -48.89 7.74 -74.73
N LYS A 537 -48.86 6.41 -74.85
CA LYS A 537 -49.62 5.71 -75.91
C LYS A 537 -51.12 5.93 -75.74
N LEU A 538 -51.64 5.80 -74.52
CA LEU A 538 -53.06 6.03 -74.22
C LEU A 538 -53.47 7.47 -74.53
N GLN A 539 -52.61 8.43 -74.20
CA GLN A 539 -52.80 9.85 -74.54
C GLN A 539 -52.91 10.07 -76.05
N ALA A 540 -52.00 9.48 -76.84
CA ALA A 540 -52.06 9.57 -78.29
C ALA A 540 -53.34 8.94 -78.87
N GLN A 541 -53.78 7.79 -78.33
CA GLN A 541 -55.05 7.18 -78.69
C GLN A 541 -56.24 8.09 -78.37
N TYR A 542 -56.23 8.73 -77.20
CA TYR A 542 -57.24 9.70 -76.81
C TYR A 542 -57.31 10.90 -77.77
N GLU A 543 -56.16 11.44 -78.19
CA GLU A 543 -56.08 12.54 -79.15
C GLU A 543 -56.61 12.15 -80.55
N ASN A 544 -56.35 10.92 -80.99
CA ASN A 544 -56.95 10.39 -82.22
C ASN A 544 -58.48 10.31 -82.12
N ILE A 545 -59.01 9.76 -81.02
CA ILE A 545 -60.47 9.71 -80.77
C ILE A 545 -61.06 11.11 -80.74
N LEU A 546 -60.40 12.07 -80.12
CA LEU A 546 -60.85 13.46 -80.07
C LEU A 546 -60.88 14.07 -81.48
N THR A 547 -59.90 13.76 -82.32
CA THR A 547 -59.85 14.18 -83.72
C THR A 547 -61.00 13.59 -84.53
N ASP A 548 -61.26 12.28 -84.39
CA ASP A 548 -62.37 11.62 -85.07
C ASP A 548 -63.73 12.17 -84.60
N ARG A 549 -63.90 12.43 -83.29
CA ARG A 549 -65.09 13.11 -82.76
C ARG A 549 -65.31 14.46 -83.42
N ASN A 550 -64.26 15.26 -83.59
CA ASN A 550 -64.37 16.57 -84.22
C ASN A 550 -64.69 16.48 -85.72
N LYS A 551 -64.17 15.47 -86.43
CA LYS A 551 -64.59 15.19 -87.82
C LYS A 551 -66.07 14.83 -87.90
N LEU A 552 -66.53 13.92 -87.05
CA LEU A 552 -67.95 13.54 -86.95
C LEU A 552 -68.84 14.75 -86.62
N GLN A 553 -68.39 15.64 -85.74
CA GLN A 553 -69.08 16.89 -85.43
C GLN A 553 -69.21 17.80 -86.66
N PHE A 554 -68.13 17.95 -87.43
CA PHE A 554 -68.16 18.73 -88.67
C PHE A 554 -69.07 18.12 -89.74
N GLU A 555 -69.04 16.79 -89.90
CA GLU A 555 -69.96 16.07 -90.78
C GLU A 555 -71.42 16.27 -90.35
N TYR A 556 -71.69 16.20 -89.05
CA TYR A 556 -73.01 16.48 -88.48
C TYR A 556 -73.48 17.91 -88.79
N GLU A 557 -72.60 18.91 -88.67
CA GLU A 557 -72.91 20.31 -89.01
C GLU A 557 -73.20 20.52 -90.50
N ASN A 558 -72.50 19.80 -91.39
CA ASN A 558 -72.79 19.81 -92.83
C ASN A 558 -74.17 19.21 -93.11
N VAL A 559 -74.50 18.06 -92.51
CA VAL A 559 -75.83 17.44 -92.63
C VAL A 559 -76.92 18.38 -92.12
N LEU A 560 -76.69 19.06 -91.00
CA LEU A 560 -77.62 20.05 -90.46
C LEU A 560 -77.83 21.23 -91.42
N THR A 561 -76.75 21.68 -92.07
CA THR A 561 -76.79 22.74 -93.08
C THR A 561 -77.58 22.31 -94.31
N ASP A 562 -77.34 21.10 -94.83
CA ASP A 562 -78.08 20.57 -95.98
C ASP A 562 -79.56 20.34 -95.64
N ARG A 563 -79.87 19.87 -94.42
CA ARG A 563 -81.26 19.81 -93.93
C ARG A 563 -81.93 21.18 -93.96
N ASN A 564 -81.24 22.23 -93.52
CA ASN A 564 -81.78 23.59 -93.54
C ASN A 564 -81.94 24.13 -94.98
N LYS A 565 -81.05 23.78 -95.91
CA LYS A 565 -81.24 24.10 -97.34
C LYS A 565 -82.47 23.39 -97.92
N PHE A 566 -82.64 22.10 -97.63
CA PHE A 566 -83.83 21.35 -98.06
C PHE A 566 -85.11 21.93 -97.45
N GLN A 567 -85.06 22.39 -96.19
CA GLN A 567 -86.18 23.08 -95.55
C GLN A 567 -86.53 24.38 -96.28
N ALA A 568 -85.54 25.20 -96.63
CA ALA A 568 -85.77 26.43 -97.38
C ALA A 568 -86.34 26.15 -98.79
N GLN A 569 -85.80 25.14 -99.49
CA GLN A 569 -86.34 24.69 -100.78
C GLN A 569 -87.79 24.20 -100.65
N TYR A 570 -88.11 23.48 -99.57
CA TYR A 570 -89.48 23.05 -99.29
C TYR A 570 -90.41 24.26 -99.09
N GLU A 571 -89.96 25.30 -98.39
CA GLU A 571 -90.70 26.56 -98.20
C GLU A 571 -90.89 27.35 -99.51
N ASP A 572 -89.87 27.38 -100.37
CA ASP A 572 -89.96 27.97 -101.73
C ASP A 572 -91.00 27.22 -102.58
N VAL A 573 -90.96 25.89 -102.58
CA VAL A 573 -91.97 25.06 -103.28
C VAL A 573 -93.37 25.30 -102.71
N LEU A 574 -93.50 25.47 -101.40
CA LEU A 574 -94.77 25.81 -100.78
C LEU A 574 -95.29 27.18 -101.26
N THR A 575 -94.38 28.14 -101.42
CA THR A 575 -94.66 29.49 -101.92
C THR A 575 -95.08 29.46 -103.39
N ASP A 576 -94.34 28.74 -104.23
CA ASP A 576 -94.67 28.55 -105.65
C ASP A 576 -95.99 27.81 -105.82
N ARG A 577 -96.28 26.78 -105.00
CA ARG A 577 -97.59 26.12 -104.97
C ARG A 577 -98.71 27.12 -104.67
N ASN A 578 -98.51 28.01 -103.70
CA ASN A 578 -99.50 29.04 -103.36
C ASN A 578 -99.67 30.07 -104.49
N LYS A 579 -98.59 30.47 -105.18
CA LYS A 579 -98.68 31.28 -106.40
C LYS A 579 -99.45 30.57 -107.50
N LEU A 580 -99.13 29.31 -107.79
CA LEU A 580 -99.84 28.51 -108.78
C LEU A 580 -101.31 28.31 -108.43
N GLN A 581 -101.64 28.19 -107.15
CA GLN A 581 -103.02 28.15 -106.68
C GLN A 581 -103.76 29.46 -107.01
N PHE A 582 -103.13 30.61 -106.74
CA PHE A 582 -103.69 31.91 -107.09
C PHE A 582 -103.82 32.11 -108.60
N GLU A 583 -102.81 31.71 -109.38
CA GLU A 583 -102.86 31.71 -110.84
C GLU A 583 -103.94 30.77 -111.37
N TYR A 584 -104.10 29.58 -110.77
CA TYR A 584 -105.17 28.64 -111.12
C TYR A 584 -106.55 29.25 -110.86
N GLU A 585 -106.75 29.97 -109.75
CA GLU A 585 -107.99 30.71 -109.46
C GLU A 585 -108.24 31.83 -110.49
N ASN A 586 -107.21 32.55 -110.92
CA ASN A 586 -107.30 33.52 -112.00
C ASN A 586 -107.64 32.87 -113.34
N VAL A 587 -106.99 31.75 -113.69
CA VAL A 587 -107.30 30.98 -114.91
C VAL A 587 -108.70 30.39 -114.83
N LEU A 588 -109.20 29.99 -113.66
CA LEU A 588 -110.58 29.55 -113.49
C LEU A 588 -111.56 30.70 -113.77
N THR A 589 -111.21 31.90 -113.29
CA THR A 589 -111.97 33.13 -113.54
C THR A 589 -111.96 33.51 -115.02
N ASP A 590 -110.81 33.45 -115.67
CA ASP A 590 -110.67 33.74 -117.10
C ASP A 590 -111.24 32.63 -117.98
N ARG A 591 -111.19 31.36 -117.57
CA ARG A 591 -111.91 30.24 -118.22
C ARG A 591 -113.41 30.49 -118.16
N ASN A 592 -113.94 30.97 -117.04
CA ASN A 592 -115.35 31.33 -116.94
C ASN A 592 -115.70 32.52 -117.86
N LYS A 593 -114.77 33.46 -118.09
CA LYS A 593 -114.92 34.49 -119.14
C LYS A 593 -114.84 33.91 -120.56
N PHE A 594 -113.87 33.03 -120.84
CA PHE A 594 -113.71 32.33 -122.12
C PHE A 594 -114.87 31.39 -122.42
N GLN A 595 -115.51 30.79 -121.41
CA GLN A 595 -116.72 29.98 -121.55
C GLN A 595 -117.89 30.84 -122.02
N ALA A 596 -118.11 32.00 -121.39
CA ALA A 596 -119.14 32.94 -121.80
C ALA A 596 -118.90 33.48 -123.24
N GLN A 597 -117.65 33.79 -123.58
CA GLN A 597 -117.28 34.23 -124.94
C GLN A 597 -117.35 33.10 -125.99
N TYR A 598 -116.99 31.86 -125.62
CA TYR A 598 -117.09 30.70 -126.51
C TYR A 598 -118.55 30.35 -126.82
N GLU A 599 -119.45 30.50 -125.85
CA GLU A 599 -120.89 30.35 -126.06
C GLU A 599 -121.44 31.41 -127.03
N ASP A 600 -120.92 32.65 -126.96
CA ASP A 600 -121.22 33.69 -127.95
C ASP A 600 -120.66 33.36 -129.35
N VAL A 601 -119.42 32.88 -129.47
CA VAL A 601 -118.78 32.63 -130.79
C VAL A 601 -119.23 31.32 -131.44
N LEU A 602 -119.56 30.27 -130.68
CA LEU A 602 -120.15 29.04 -131.22
C LEU A 602 -121.48 29.36 -131.93
N THR A 603 -122.19 30.37 -131.43
CA THR A 603 -123.38 30.94 -132.06
C THR A 603 -123.04 31.59 -133.42
N ASP A 604 -121.86 32.18 -133.59
CA ASP A 604 -121.38 32.76 -134.85
C ASP A 604 -120.77 31.73 -135.83
N LYS A 605 -120.04 30.71 -135.36
CA LYS A 605 -119.54 29.58 -136.18
C LYS A 605 -120.69 28.91 -136.94
N ASN A 606 -121.82 28.70 -136.27
CA ASN A 606 -122.99 28.08 -136.88
C ASN A 606 -123.60 28.95 -137.99
N LYS A 607 -123.48 30.28 -137.91
CA LYS A 607 -123.89 31.17 -139.02
C LYS A 607 -122.93 31.10 -140.22
N PHE A 608 -121.63 30.91 -139.99
CA PHE A 608 -120.63 30.90 -141.08
C PHE A 608 -120.56 29.57 -141.84
N GLN A 609 -120.84 28.45 -141.17
CA GLN A 609 -120.93 27.12 -141.80
C GLN A 609 -122.03 27.05 -142.87
N THR A 610 -123.10 27.84 -142.71
CA THR A 610 -124.15 28.02 -143.72
C THR A 610 -123.66 28.79 -144.97
N LEU A 611 -122.56 29.55 -144.87
CA LEU A 611 -121.98 30.31 -145.98
C LEU A 611 -121.02 29.46 -146.85
N PHE A 612 -120.26 28.56 -146.21
CA PHE A 612 -119.33 27.60 -146.84
C PHE A 612 -119.98 26.74 -147.93
N GLU A 613 -121.26 26.39 -147.79
CA GLU A 613 -121.94 25.48 -148.73
C GLU A 613 -122.42 26.16 -150.02
N LYS A 614 -122.55 27.49 -150.07
CA LYS A 614 -123.03 28.20 -151.26
C LYS A 614 -121.92 28.49 -152.30
N THR A 615 -120.69 28.79 -151.89
CA THR A 615 -119.62 29.23 -152.81
C THR A 615 -118.88 28.08 -153.51
N LEU A 616 -118.84 26.91 -152.87
CA LEU A 616 -118.23 25.67 -153.39
C LEU A 616 -118.92 25.13 -154.66
N ILE A 617 -120.15 25.60 -154.93
CA ILE A 617 -120.98 25.17 -156.06
C ILE A 617 -120.79 26.06 -157.31
N GLU A 618 -120.30 27.30 -157.18
CA GLU A 618 -120.27 28.24 -158.32
C GLU A 618 -118.99 28.25 -159.16
N LEU A 619 -117.77 28.12 -158.64
CA LEU A 619 -116.59 28.24 -159.53
C LEU A 619 -116.08 26.93 -160.13
N LYS A 620 -116.62 25.79 -159.70
CA LYS A 620 -116.53 24.50 -160.41
C LYS A 620 -117.12 24.56 -161.84
N LYS A 621 -117.85 25.65 -162.17
CA LYS A 621 -118.34 25.98 -163.52
C LYS A 621 -117.34 26.75 -164.41
N CYS A 622 -116.35 27.46 -163.87
CA CYS A 622 -115.32 28.16 -164.69
C CYS A 622 -114.13 27.26 -165.05
N LYS A 623 -114.08 26.04 -164.51
CA LYS A 623 -113.02 25.05 -164.72
C LYS A 623 -112.91 24.53 -166.15
N ASP A 624 -114.00 24.47 -166.90
CA ASP A 624 -114.07 23.58 -168.06
C ASP A 624 -114.34 24.33 -169.39
N GLU A 625 -114.18 25.67 -169.43
CA GLU A 625 -114.64 26.49 -170.56
C GLU A 625 -113.59 27.12 -171.50
N LEU A 626 -112.26 27.12 -171.27
CA LEU A 626 -111.37 27.85 -172.22
C LEU A 626 -110.07 27.21 -172.71
N ASP A 627 -109.90 25.89 -172.55
CA ASP A 627 -108.84 25.10 -173.22
C ASP A 627 -109.14 24.75 -174.70
N GLU A 628 -110.32 25.06 -175.27
CA GLU A 628 -110.71 24.43 -176.56
C GLU A 628 -111.63 25.27 -177.49
N ILE A 629 -111.28 26.54 -177.75
CA ILE A 629 -111.73 27.25 -178.98
C ILE A 629 -110.56 27.34 -179.96
N HIS A 630 -110.05 26.17 -180.35
CA HIS A 630 -109.26 26.00 -181.58
C HIS A 630 -109.59 24.69 -182.31
N SER A 631 -110.87 24.26 -182.28
CA SER A 631 -111.45 23.43 -183.33
C SER A 631 -112.57 24.16 -184.09
N SER A 632 -112.24 24.46 -185.35
CA SER A 632 -113.09 24.73 -186.51
C SER A 632 -114.21 25.77 -186.42
N LYS A 633 -114.02 26.82 -187.26
CA LYS A 633 -115.00 27.38 -188.21
C LYS A 633 -116.41 26.84 -188.03
N TRP A 634 -117.37 27.74 -187.84
CA TRP A 634 -118.57 27.84 -188.67
C TRP A 634 -119.25 29.16 -188.29
N TRP A 635 -119.07 30.25 -189.05
CA TRP A 635 -119.19 30.30 -190.50
C TRP A 635 -120.47 29.60 -190.92
N LYS A 636 -121.43 30.36 -191.44
CA LYS A 636 -122.82 29.92 -191.53
C LYS A 636 -123.41 29.97 -190.14
N MET A 637 -124.06 31.04 -189.78
CA MET A 637 -125.17 31.49 -190.56
C MET A 637 -125.36 32.91 -190.07
N ILE A 638 -124.86 33.90 -190.82
CA ILE A 638 -125.17 34.07 -192.24
C ILE A 638 -126.64 33.80 -192.44
N THR A 639 -127.26 34.72 -193.15
CA THR A 639 -128.60 34.57 -193.70
C THR A 639 -129.67 34.46 -192.65
N LYS A 640 -130.78 35.10 -193.01
CA LYS A 640 -131.85 35.35 -192.09
C LYS A 640 -131.33 36.23 -190.96
N ILE A 641 -131.36 37.54 -191.09
CA ILE A 641 -132.45 38.26 -191.72
C ILE A 641 -131.89 39.69 -191.82
N LYS A 642 -131.37 40.22 -192.93
CA LYS A 642 -131.63 39.97 -194.36
C LYS A 642 -133.11 39.97 -194.67
N SER A 643 -133.54 41.00 -195.38
CA SER A 643 -134.93 41.37 -195.55
C SER A 643 -135.45 41.91 -194.23
N LEU A 644 -135.88 43.13 -194.12
CA LEU A 644 -136.68 43.83 -195.07
C LEU A 644 -136.16 45.26 -195.02
N MET A 645 -135.74 45.82 -196.15
CA MET A 645 -136.74 46.46 -197.00
C MET A 645 -137.58 47.40 -196.12
N GLY A 646 -137.24 48.67 -195.94
CA GLY A 646 -136.51 49.55 -196.85
C GLY A 646 -137.44 50.68 -197.29
N ARG A 647 -137.49 51.73 -196.47
CA ARG A 647 -137.79 53.13 -196.82
C ARG A 647 -136.99 53.96 -195.84
N ARG A 648 -136.09 54.85 -196.23
CA ARG A 648 -135.61 55.29 -197.55
C ARG A 648 -134.10 55.08 -197.53
N SER A 649 -133.55 54.46 -198.59
CA SER A 649 -133.27 55.06 -199.89
C SER A 649 -132.34 56.24 -199.79
N LEU A 650 -131.47 56.33 -200.79
CA LEU A 650 -130.41 57.30 -200.91
C LEU A 650 -129.38 57.08 -199.80
N LYS A 651 -128.13 56.83 -200.14
CA LYS A 651 -127.44 56.62 -201.41
C LYS A 651 -126.04 56.19 -201.00
#